data_AF-A0A2D6A3E1-F1
#
_entry.id   AF-A0A2D6A3E1-F1
#
_cell.length_a   1.000
_cell.length_b   1.000
_cell.length_c   1.000
_cell.angle_alpha   90.00
_cell.angle_beta   90.00
_cell.angle_gamma   90.00
#
_symmetry.space_group_name_H-M   'P 1'
#
loop_
_entity.id
_entity.type
_entity.pdbx_description
1 polymer ?
#
loop_
_entity_poly.entity_id
_entity_poly.type
_entity_poly.pdbx_seq_one_letter_code
_entity_poly.pdbx_strand_id
1 'polypeptide(L)'
;MKTVVVAILVLLATAGAYLQFSGSGTTDDGLAEPVVTPKKIDQPLTPKAGTTGTELERQEPGPVREVVQDDRAFPQGIEGRVIAATGGAVAGAQVYLLHGVSPTNLIQQIALLGGLGGKPPARIAASGNTDENGNFKIPSPVTEGVANFQLRIRAPKHLVHERSLRIVALRWERLGVITLGRGRTLHGIVRDSKTKATIEGATVRFASGSLNIMLPTPGMEDGLETMTTAGGKYEIEGLTEGPAQLIAFARGYGTYRKADFVFAKGAWSATENIELPTGYAIDGRVTDADGQPVPHARVQASPLAGPAPNGSHARSHADGTFELLGLAAGEYAVSAQADGFTTNEHKQVAAGTSNVEIVLEQQAHIKVRVLGSGRPLKRYRIEVNSYDPTHGGYGRTNIPAVTVRNASNGETTIKGLNPGTYVVQITASGFAKTFSDGFMIAAAPKEPSSVLVQMKKGGQIHGVVTDDSGKPVAGTVVATLAKGYMDHPFGELARAFSTSSITEATERTNKRGEFRLKLLAPGGYQLRVDHPSYPRIMKKGLELEEGQDLDVGSIRLSVGGEIKGIVYLDGTPKVAVKVTLTSSAKDGAGVFLTTFTNAKGEFAFARRLAPGKYEVHAMRSDHGHILLGIVDARKSRKVVTVRQGVQRVTIQLSSHPK
;
A
#
# COMPACT_ATOMS: atom_id res chain seq x y z
N MET A 1 -20.90 20.60 12.95
CA MET A 1 -20.61 19.49 13.89
C MET A 1 -21.47 18.25 13.62
N LYS A 2 -22.78 18.38 13.36
CA LYS A 2 -23.65 17.22 13.05
C LYS A 2 -23.23 16.42 11.80
N THR A 3 -22.71 17.05 10.75
CA THR A 3 -22.34 16.37 9.48
C THR A 3 -21.06 15.55 9.53
N VAL A 4 -20.09 15.89 10.38
CA VAL A 4 -18.82 15.15 10.52
C VAL A 4 -18.99 13.95 11.45
N VAL A 5 -19.80 14.10 12.51
CA VAL A 5 -20.18 12.99 13.40
C VAL A 5 -21.09 12.00 12.69
N VAL A 6 -22.01 12.46 11.82
CA VAL A 6 -22.83 11.60 10.97
C VAL A 6 -21.99 10.88 9.90
N ALA A 7 -20.96 11.51 9.31
CA ALA A 7 -20.07 10.83 8.36
C ALA A 7 -19.22 9.73 9.03
N ILE A 8 -18.77 9.95 10.27
CA ILE A 8 -18.02 8.94 11.05
C ILE A 8 -18.96 7.82 11.54
N LEU A 9 -20.19 8.15 11.95
CA LEU A 9 -21.19 7.14 12.34
C LEU A 9 -21.73 6.34 11.15
N VAL A 10 -21.87 6.94 9.96
CA VAL A 10 -22.24 6.22 8.73
C VAL A 10 -21.09 5.32 8.29
N LEU A 11 -19.82 5.74 8.41
CA LEU A 11 -18.65 4.88 8.16
C LEU A 11 -18.55 3.70 9.13
N LEU A 12 -18.85 3.92 10.42
CA LEU A 12 -18.90 2.85 11.43
C LEU A 12 -20.12 1.93 11.22
N ALA A 13 -21.25 2.46 10.76
CA ALA A 13 -22.44 1.67 10.46
C ALA A 13 -22.28 0.85 9.15
N THR A 14 -21.58 1.37 8.13
CA THR A 14 -21.28 0.60 6.91
C THR A 14 -20.20 -0.45 7.14
N ALA A 15 -19.21 -0.18 8.01
CA ALA A 15 -18.24 -1.18 8.43
C ALA A 15 -18.86 -2.26 9.33
N GLY A 16 -19.81 -1.88 10.21
CA GLY A 16 -20.59 -2.81 11.01
C GLY A 16 -21.58 -3.65 10.20
N ALA A 17 -22.21 -3.06 9.17
CA ALA A 17 -23.14 -3.78 8.29
C ALA A 17 -22.42 -4.76 7.34
N TYR A 18 -21.19 -4.46 6.89
CA TYR A 18 -20.38 -5.40 6.11
C TYR A 18 -19.89 -6.59 6.96
N LEU A 19 -19.75 -6.40 8.28
CA LEU A 19 -19.43 -7.47 9.24
C LEU A 19 -20.66 -8.24 9.75
N GLN A 20 -21.88 -7.72 9.57
CA GLN A 20 -23.13 -8.40 9.96
C GLN A 20 -23.85 -9.13 8.82
N PHE A 21 -23.47 -8.92 7.55
CA PHE A 21 -24.15 -9.53 6.40
C PHE A 21 -23.57 -10.85 5.89
N SER A 22 -22.79 -11.58 6.70
CA SER A 22 -22.47 -13.00 6.46
C SER A 22 -23.22 -13.96 7.39
N GLY A 23 -24.32 -13.52 8.00
CA GLY A 23 -25.24 -14.39 8.75
C GLY A 23 -26.44 -14.76 7.90
N SER A 24 -26.35 -15.82 7.09
CA SER A 24 -27.53 -16.48 6.54
C SER A 24 -28.18 -17.34 7.62
N GLY A 25 -29.46 -17.11 7.88
CA GLY A 25 -30.21 -17.60 9.02
C GLY A 25 -30.35 -19.12 9.10
N THR A 26 -30.36 -19.61 10.34
CA THR A 26 -30.82 -20.94 10.71
C THR A 26 -32.32 -20.88 10.96
N THR A 27 -33.11 -21.54 10.12
CA THR A 27 -34.42 -22.04 10.50
C THR A 27 -34.23 -23.29 11.35
N ASP A 28 -34.93 -23.29 12.48
CA ASP A 28 -35.10 -24.38 13.43
C ASP A 28 -35.82 -25.56 12.76
N ASP A 29 -35.29 -26.78 12.92
CA ASP A 29 -36.06 -28.02 13.08
C ASP A 29 -35.11 -29.17 13.43
N GLY A 30 -35.39 -29.81 14.57
CA GLY A 30 -34.54 -30.85 15.16
C GLY A 30 -34.60 -32.21 14.47
N LEU A 31 -33.65 -33.08 14.81
CA LEU A 31 -33.87 -34.44 15.34
C LEU A 31 -32.53 -35.20 15.54
N ALA A 32 -32.37 -35.69 16.77
CA ALA A 32 -31.70 -36.92 17.23
C ALA A 32 -30.18 -37.14 17.02
N GLU A 33 -29.49 -37.32 18.16
CA GLU A 33 -28.16 -37.93 18.33
C GLU A 33 -28.09 -39.37 17.78
N PRO A 34 -26.87 -39.87 17.53
CA PRO A 34 -26.49 -41.04 18.30
C PRO A 34 -25.09 -40.95 18.93
N VAL A 35 -25.09 -41.35 20.21
CA VAL A 35 -23.95 -41.71 21.06
C VAL A 35 -23.10 -42.81 20.42
N VAL A 36 -21.79 -42.59 20.28
CA VAL A 36 -20.78 -43.66 20.29
C VAL A 36 -19.52 -43.19 21.02
N THR A 37 -19.27 -43.77 22.19
CA THR A 37 -18.02 -43.68 22.97
C THR A 37 -17.11 -44.90 22.67
N PRO A 38 -15.82 -44.89 23.07
CA PRO A 38 -14.68 -45.02 22.16
C PRO A 38 -14.04 -46.42 22.16
N LYS A 39 -13.23 -46.70 21.13
CA LYS A 39 -12.33 -47.87 21.15
C LYS A 39 -10.88 -47.44 21.41
N LYS A 40 -10.44 -47.74 22.62
CA LYS A 40 -9.06 -47.70 23.10
C LYS A 40 -8.27 -48.84 22.43
N ILE A 41 -7.09 -48.56 21.89
CA ILE A 41 -6.09 -49.59 21.60
C ILE A 41 -4.81 -49.22 22.35
N ASP A 42 -4.50 -50.08 23.31
CA ASP A 42 -3.31 -50.08 24.13
C ASP A 42 -2.13 -50.72 23.38
N GLN A 43 -0.93 -50.19 23.64
CA GLN A 43 0.42 -50.79 23.54
C GLN A 43 1.32 -50.56 22.31
N PRO A 44 2.66 -50.53 22.55
CA PRO A 44 3.62 -49.68 21.85
C PRO A 44 4.47 -50.47 20.84
N LEU A 45 4.94 -49.78 19.78
CA LEU A 45 5.94 -50.33 18.88
C LEU A 45 7.30 -49.63 19.10
N THR A 46 8.22 -50.40 19.66
CA THR A 46 9.65 -50.11 19.81
C THR A 46 10.38 -49.98 18.46
N PRO A 47 11.50 -49.24 18.42
CA PRO A 47 12.19 -48.84 17.19
C PRO A 47 13.10 -49.96 16.63
N LYS A 48 13.14 -50.12 15.30
CA LYS A 48 14.18 -50.88 14.60
C LYS A 48 15.32 -49.94 14.20
N ALA A 49 16.54 -50.31 14.58
CA ALA A 49 17.79 -49.67 14.20
C ALA A 49 18.31 -50.20 12.85
N GLY A 50 18.92 -49.31 12.08
CA GLY A 50 20.05 -49.61 11.22
C GLY A 50 19.78 -49.74 9.72
N THR A 51 19.91 -48.62 9.00
CA THR A 51 20.74 -48.62 7.78
C THR A 51 21.52 -47.31 7.67
N THR A 52 22.75 -47.52 7.28
CA THR A 52 23.94 -46.68 7.25
C THR A 52 23.73 -45.37 6.49
N GLY A 53 24.36 -44.30 6.99
CA GLY A 53 24.23 -42.96 6.47
C GLY A 53 24.68 -42.82 5.02
N THR A 54 23.93 -42.01 4.29
CA THR A 54 24.45 -41.26 3.16
C THR A 54 24.56 -39.81 3.61
N GLU A 55 25.77 -39.32 3.49
CA GLU A 55 26.26 -37.98 3.77
C GLU A 55 25.27 -36.88 3.35
N LEU A 56 24.96 -35.96 4.26
CA LEU A 56 24.25 -34.72 3.99
C LEU A 56 25.10 -33.89 3.03
N GLU A 57 24.85 -34.04 1.73
CA GLU A 57 25.30 -33.08 0.74
C GLU A 57 24.54 -31.77 1.02
N ARG A 58 25.21 -30.84 1.70
CA ARG A 58 24.75 -29.45 1.76
C ARG A 58 24.69 -28.99 0.31
N GLN A 59 23.48 -28.89 -0.25
CA GLN A 59 23.29 -28.12 -1.45
C GLN A 59 23.72 -26.69 -1.14
N GLU A 60 24.88 -26.32 -1.68
CA GLU A 60 25.27 -24.93 -1.81
C GLU A 60 24.11 -24.17 -2.47
N PRO A 61 23.79 -22.96 -2.01
CA PRO A 61 22.81 -22.13 -2.71
C PRO A 61 23.25 -22.02 -4.17
N GLY A 62 22.38 -22.49 -5.09
CA GLY A 62 22.64 -22.45 -6.52
C GLY A 62 23.12 -21.05 -6.94
N PRO A 63 24.01 -20.96 -7.94
CA PRO A 63 24.74 -19.74 -8.23
C PRO A 63 23.73 -18.62 -8.45
N VAL A 64 23.82 -17.59 -7.61
CA VAL A 64 23.26 -16.28 -7.94
C VAL A 64 23.82 -15.99 -9.32
N ARG A 65 22.96 -15.84 -10.33
CA ARG A 65 23.37 -15.33 -11.63
C ARG A 65 24.05 -14.00 -11.35
N GLU A 66 25.37 -14.03 -11.36
CA GLU A 66 26.22 -12.87 -11.41
C GLU A 66 25.91 -12.22 -12.75
N VAL A 67 24.97 -11.28 -12.71
CA VAL A 67 24.86 -10.31 -13.79
C VAL A 67 26.13 -9.49 -13.67
N VAL A 68 27.15 -9.89 -14.42
CA VAL A 68 28.30 -9.02 -14.72
C VAL A 68 27.70 -7.79 -15.38
N GLN A 69 27.42 -6.77 -14.56
CA GLN A 69 26.89 -5.50 -15.03
C GLN A 69 28.03 -4.78 -15.75
N ASP A 70 27.93 -4.73 -17.07
CA ASP A 70 28.74 -3.83 -17.89
C ASP A 70 28.50 -2.38 -17.42
N ASP A 71 29.53 -1.77 -16.84
CA ASP A 71 29.56 -0.41 -16.28
C ASP A 71 29.16 0.70 -17.29
N ARG A 72 28.90 0.35 -18.55
CA ARG A 72 28.51 1.24 -19.64
C ARG A 72 27.00 1.29 -19.95
N ALA A 73 26.15 0.55 -19.23
CA ALA A 73 24.76 0.33 -19.66
C ALA A 73 23.68 1.30 -19.12
N PHE A 74 24.01 2.28 -18.26
CA PHE A 74 22.99 3.20 -17.70
C PHE A 74 23.42 4.68 -17.78
N PRO A 75 22.68 5.54 -18.50
CA PRO A 75 23.04 6.96 -18.67
C PRO A 75 22.86 7.82 -17.40
N GLN A 76 22.32 7.26 -16.31
CA GLN A 76 21.89 7.98 -15.11
C GLN A 76 21.75 7.05 -13.89
N GLY A 77 21.83 7.59 -12.68
CA GLY A 77 21.70 6.81 -11.46
C GLY A 77 22.15 7.54 -10.21
N ILE A 78 22.42 6.79 -9.15
CA ILE A 78 23.02 7.31 -7.93
C ILE A 78 24.27 6.49 -7.59
N GLU A 79 25.27 7.17 -7.05
CA GLU A 79 26.52 6.55 -6.59
C GLU A 79 26.96 7.11 -5.25
N GLY A 80 27.66 6.29 -4.46
CA GLY A 80 28.13 6.69 -3.14
C GLY A 80 29.04 5.63 -2.52
N ARG A 81 29.55 5.94 -1.32
CA ARG A 81 30.39 5.05 -0.53
C ARG A 81 29.82 4.87 0.86
N VAL A 82 29.76 3.64 1.36
CA VAL A 82 29.23 3.30 2.66
C VAL A 82 30.37 2.92 3.60
N ILE A 83 30.42 3.59 4.75
CA ILE A 83 31.39 3.31 5.82
C ILE A 83 30.67 3.07 7.14
N ALA A 84 31.28 2.32 8.03
CA ALA A 84 30.85 2.20 9.41
C ALA A 84 31.17 3.49 10.16
N ALA A 85 30.45 3.78 11.23
CA ALA A 85 30.77 4.89 12.14
C ALA A 85 32.20 4.83 12.72
N THR A 86 32.81 3.65 12.71
CA THR A 86 34.22 3.42 13.11
C THR A 86 35.24 3.72 12.01
N GLY A 87 34.80 4.06 10.79
CA GLY A 87 35.67 4.49 9.68
C GLY A 87 36.00 3.42 8.63
N GLY A 88 35.64 2.15 8.85
CA GLY A 88 35.87 1.05 7.88
C GLY A 88 34.83 1.01 6.76
N ALA A 89 35.21 0.56 5.56
CA ALA A 89 34.28 0.30 4.47
C ALA A 89 33.27 -0.80 4.85
N VAL A 90 32.01 -0.64 4.44
CA VAL A 90 30.98 -1.66 4.65
C VAL A 90 30.73 -2.38 3.33
N ALA A 91 31.35 -3.55 3.17
CA ALA A 91 31.17 -4.40 2.00
C ALA A 91 29.84 -5.19 2.05
N GLY A 92 29.24 -5.43 0.89
CA GLY A 92 28.01 -6.23 0.76
C GLY A 92 26.75 -5.58 1.33
N ALA A 93 26.80 -4.29 1.70
CA ALA A 93 25.62 -3.55 2.15
C ALA A 93 24.59 -3.46 1.02
N GLN A 94 23.36 -3.86 1.32
CA GLN A 94 22.24 -3.81 0.38
C GLN A 94 21.72 -2.38 0.30
N VAL A 95 21.70 -1.82 -0.90
CA VAL A 95 21.24 -0.46 -1.22
C VAL A 95 19.96 -0.56 -2.02
N TYR A 96 18.91 0.12 -1.56
CA TYR A 96 17.61 0.17 -2.20
C TYR A 96 17.20 1.61 -2.49
N LEU A 97 16.63 1.82 -3.67
CA LEU A 97 15.93 3.04 -4.04
C LEU A 97 14.44 2.73 -4.09
N LEU A 98 13.63 3.45 -3.32
CA LEU A 98 12.19 3.19 -3.16
C LEU A 98 11.38 4.39 -3.65
N HIS A 99 10.28 4.15 -4.39
CA HIS A 99 9.37 5.22 -4.82
C HIS A 99 8.71 5.89 -3.60
N GLY A 100 8.64 7.24 -3.61
CA GLY A 100 8.24 8.10 -2.49
C GLY A 100 7.22 7.55 -1.49
N VAL A 101 7.72 6.99 -0.40
CA VAL A 101 7.03 6.81 0.87
C VAL A 101 7.18 8.11 1.67
N SER A 102 6.16 8.96 1.64
CA SER A 102 6.11 10.11 2.53
C SER A 102 5.35 9.71 3.81
N PRO A 103 5.98 9.76 5.01
CA PRO A 103 5.33 9.39 6.26
C PRO A 103 4.12 10.28 6.63
N THR A 104 3.96 11.43 5.99
CA THR A 104 2.85 12.38 6.20
C THR A 104 1.64 12.17 5.29
N ASN A 105 1.65 11.17 4.42
CA ASN A 105 0.52 10.97 3.51
C ASN A 105 -0.61 10.23 4.24
N LEU A 106 -1.50 10.97 4.90
CA LEU A 106 -2.74 10.48 5.53
C LEU A 106 -3.54 9.54 4.58
N ILE A 107 -3.38 9.75 3.27
CA ILE A 107 -3.92 8.96 2.16
C ILE A 107 -3.38 7.52 2.13
N GLN A 108 -2.08 7.30 2.40
CA GLN A 108 -1.51 5.97 2.55
C GLN A 108 -1.88 5.36 3.90
N GLN A 109 -1.98 6.18 4.95
CA GLN A 109 -2.33 5.72 6.30
C GLN A 109 -3.77 5.17 6.39
N ILE A 110 -4.72 5.77 5.66
CA ILE A 110 -6.13 5.30 5.60
C ILE A 110 -6.25 4.00 4.79
N ALA A 111 -5.50 3.84 3.70
CA ALA A 111 -5.50 2.61 2.90
C ALA A 111 -5.00 1.39 3.70
N LEU A 112 -4.08 1.61 4.65
CA LEU A 112 -3.57 0.57 5.55
C LEU A 112 -4.51 0.21 6.71
N LEU A 113 -5.48 1.07 7.06
CA LEU A 113 -6.47 0.80 8.11
C LEU A 113 -7.69 0.02 7.59
N GLY A 114 -7.88 -0.06 6.26
CA GLY A 114 -9.08 -0.62 5.63
C GLY A 114 -9.19 -2.14 5.58
N GLY A 115 -8.26 -2.90 6.16
CA GLY A 115 -8.38 -4.37 6.33
C GLY A 115 -8.45 -5.21 5.04
N LEU A 116 -8.40 -4.61 3.86
CA LEU A 116 -8.34 -5.31 2.58
C LEU A 116 -6.92 -5.86 2.38
N GLY A 117 -6.82 -7.18 2.16
CA GLY A 117 -5.58 -7.95 2.19
C GLY A 117 -4.42 -7.36 1.37
N GLY A 118 -3.22 -7.48 1.96
CA GLY A 118 -1.94 -7.13 1.36
C GLY A 118 -1.55 -5.66 1.55
N LYS A 119 -0.61 -5.39 2.47
CA LYS A 119 0.10 -4.10 2.48
C LYS A 119 0.80 -3.96 1.12
N PRO A 120 0.52 -2.92 0.30
CA PRO A 120 1.18 -2.80 -1.00
C PRO A 120 2.69 -2.67 -0.75
N PRO A 121 3.54 -3.52 -1.36
CA PRO A 121 4.98 -3.45 -1.12
C PRO A 121 5.51 -2.09 -1.57
N ALA A 122 6.52 -1.58 -0.87
CA ALA A 122 7.27 -0.45 -1.39
C ALA A 122 7.83 -0.83 -2.77
N ARG A 123 7.50 -0.06 -3.82
CA ARG A 123 7.99 -0.35 -5.17
C ARG A 123 9.49 -0.02 -5.24
N ILE A 124 10.33 -1.07 -5.23
CA ILE A 124 11.76 -0.98 -5.48
C ILE A 124 11.96 -0.38 -6.87
N ALA A 125 12.53 0.81 -6.93
CA ALA A 125 12.91 1.50 -8.15
C ALA A 125 14.19 0.91 -8.75
N ALA A 126 15.16 0.62 -7.87
CA ALA A 126 16.43 -0.01 -8.18
C ALA A 126 17.05 -0.54 -6.89
N SER A 127 17.97 -1.50 -7.02
CA SER A 127 18.75 -2.03 -5.91
C SER A 127 20.15 -2.45 -6.35
N GLY A 128 21.06 -2.56 -5.40
CA GLY A 128 22.41 -3.08 -5.62
C GLY A 128 23.11 -3.33 -4.29
N ASN A 129 24.36 -3.77 -4.34
CA ASN A 129 25.18 -4.02 -3.17
C ASN A 129 26.44 -3.15 -3.21
N THR A 130 27.01 -2.86 -2.05
CA THR A 130 28.34 -2.25 -2.00
C THR A 130 29.44 -3.25 -2.30
N ASP A 131 30.47 -2.79 -3.00
CA ASP A 131 31.72 -3.53 -3.24
C ASP A 131 32.57 -3.64 -1.96
N GLU A 132 33.73 -4.29 -2.04
CA GLU A 132 34.69 -4.45 -0.93
C GLU A 132 35.17 -3.12 -0.33
N ASN A 133 35.19 -2.05 -1.13
CA ASN A 133 35.58 -0.70 -0.72
C ASN A 133 34.40 0.13 -0.17
N GLY A 134 33.21 -0.47 -0.12
CA GLY A 134 31.96 0.15 0.31
C GLY A 134 31.28 1.00 -0.78
N ASN A 135 31.78 1.02 -2.02
CA ASN A 135 31.17 1.80 -3.08
C ASN A 135 29.95 1.09 -3.66
N PHE A 136 28.95 1.86 -4.07
CA PHE A 136 27.81 1.34 -4.82
C PHE A 136 27.45 2.28 -5.96
N LYS A 137 26.83 1.69 -6.98
CA LYS A 137 26.29 2.40 -8.13
C LYS A 137 25.00 1.71 -8.56
N ILE A 138 23.88 2.42 -8.51
CA ILE A 138 22.57 1.86 -8.90
C ILE A 138 21.85 2.77 -9.91
N PRO A 139 21.17 2.20 -10.92
CA PRO A 139 20.49 2.99 -11.94
C PRO A 139 19.26 3.72 -11.38
N SER A 140 18.92 4.85 -11.99
CA SER A 140 17.71 5.62 -11.66
C SER A 140 16.64 5.40 -12.72
N PRO A 141 15.36 5.13 -12.34
CA PRO A 141 14.28 5.01 -13.31
C PRO A 141 13.75 6.37 -13.82
N VAL A 142 14.30 7.51 -13.36
CA VAL A 142 13.80 8.84 -13.71
C VAL A 142 14.21 9.22 -15.13
N THR A 143 13.32 9.10 -16.10
CA THR A 143 13.63 9.41 -17.50
C THR A 143 13.43 10.89 -17.85
N GLU A 144 12.60 11.64 -17.11
CA GLU A 144 12.34 13.08 -17.32
C GLU A 144 12.08 13.83 -16.00
N GLY A 145 12.47 15.11 -15.93
CA GLY A 145 12.15 16.00 -14.81
C GLY A 145 12.85 15.64 -13.50
N VAL A 146 12.11 15.68 -12.38
CA VAL A 146 12.62 15.36 -11.04
C VAL A 146 11.62 14.50 -10.28
N ALA A 147 12.11 13.51 -9.54
CA ALA A 147 11.28 12.65 -8.71
C ALA A 147 11.91 12.44 -7.32
N ASN A 148 11.05 12.17 -6.35
CA ASN A 148 11.46 11.91 -4.97
C ASN A 148 11.47 10.41 -4.69
N PHE A 149 12.55 9.95 -4.07
CA PHE A 149 12.75 8.57 -3.65
C PHE A 149 13.20 8.52 -2.19
N GLN A 150 13.10 7.35 -1.59
CA GLN A 150 13.77 7.03 -0.34
C GLN A 150 14.95 6.11 -0.65
N LEU A 151 16.15 6.51 -0.24
CA LEU A 151 17.32 5.64 -0.17
C LEU A 151 17.26 4.85 1.13
N ARG A 152 17.49 3.54 1.04
CA ARG A 152 17.62 2.64 2.18
C ARG A 152 18.90 1.83 2.05
N ILE A 153 19.74 1.81 3.08
CA ILE A 153 20.97 1.00 3.11
C ILE A 153 20.93 0.09 4.32
N ARG A 154 21.18 -1.20 4.10
CA ARG A 154 21.21 -2.24 5.12
C ARG A 154 22.54 -2.97 5.09
N ALA A 155 23.12 -3.18 6.26
CA ALA A 155 24.27 -4.06 6.44
C ALA A 155 24.13 -4.84 7.76
N PRO A 156 24.69 -6.06 7.87
CA PRO A 156 24.72 -6.80 9.13
C PRO A 156 25.32 -5.98 10.27
N LYS A 157 24.78 -6.11 11.49
CA LYS A 157 25.22 -5.39 12.72
C LYS A 157 25.07 -3.86 12.70
N HIS A 158 24.59 -3.27 11.61
CA HIS A 158 24.44 -1.82 11.45
C HIS A 158 22.97 -1.40 11.48
N LEU A 159 22.74 -0.15 11.89
CA LEU A 159 21.45 0.49 11.75
C LEU A 159 21.14 0.68 10.26
N VAL A 160 19.87 0.47 9.92
CA VAL A 160 19.37 0.81 8.59
C VAL A 160 19.45 2.31 8.40
N HIS A 161 20.12 2.74 7.34
CA HIS A 161 20.19 4.15 6.97
C HIS A 161 19.05 4.48 6.01
N GLU A 162 18.35 5.59 6.28
CA GLU A 162 17.28 6.11 5.44
C GLU A 162 17.53 7.57 5.08
N ARG A 163 17.34 7.92 3.80
CA ARG A 163 17.49 9.30 3.32
C ARG A 163 16.51 9.59 2.19
N SER A 164 15.74 10.68 2.30
CA SER A 164 14.96 11.16 1.16
C SER A 164 15.88 11.78 0.11
N LEU A 165 15.73 11.33 -1.13
CA LEU A 165 16.48 11.80 -2.29
C LEU A 165 15.55 12.46 -3.28
N ARG A 166 16.04 13.54 -3.91
CA ARG A 166 15.43 14.17 -5.06
C ARG A 166 16.35 13.92 -6.26
N ILE A 167 15.94 13.05 -7.17
CA ILE A 167 16.74 12.61 -8.31
C ILE A 167 16.22 13.29 -9.59
N VAL A 168 17.12 13.93 -10.33
CA VAL A 168 16.83 14.54 -11.64
C VAL A 168 17.17 13.54 -12.75
N ALA A 169 16.40 13.58 -13.84
CA ALA A 169 16.65 12.76 -15.01
C ALA A 169 18.03 13.04 -15.65
N LEU A 170 18.55 12.04 -16.36
CA LEU A 170 19.73 12.09 -17.23
C LEU A 170 21.03 12.49 -16.54
N ARG A 171 21.16 12.22 -15.23
CA ARG A 171 22.41 12.47 -14.49
C ARG A 171 22.70 11.41 -13.42
N TRP A 172 23.97 11.33 -13.04
CA TRP A 172 24.44 10.58 -11.88
C TRP A 172 24.48 11.49 -10.64
N GLU A 173 23.74 11.13 -9.59
CA GLU A 173 23.80 11.82 -8.29
C GLU A 173 24.90 11.22 -7.43
N ARG A 174 25.86 12.05 -7.01
CA ARG A 174 26.91 11.66 -6.07
C ARG A 174 26.47 11.93 -4.64
N LEU A 175 26.22 10.87 -3.90
CA LEU A 175 25.74 10.96 -2.51
C LEU A 175 26.85 11.19 -1.49
N GLY A 176 28.11 11.00 -1.90
CA GLY A 176 29.29 11.10 -1.04
C GLY A 176 29.42 9.88 -0.12
N VAL A 177 30.06 10.11 1.04
CA VAL A 177 30.24 9.09 2.07
C VAL A 177 29.01 9.03 2.97
N ILE A 178 28.43 7.84 3.09
CA ILE A 178 27.29 7.53 3.93
C ILE A 178 27.79 6.69 5.10
N THR A 179 27.54 7.16 6.31
CA THR A 179 27.98 6.49 7.52
C THR A 179 26.85 5.69 8.15
N LEU A 180 27.06 4.39 8.32
CA LEU A 180 26.13 3.51 9.04
C LEU A 180 26.47 3.51 10.53
N GLY A 181 25.47 3.85 11.35
CA GLY A 181 25.56 3.69 12.80
C GLY A 181 25.63 2.21 13.19
N ARG A 182 26.29 1.91 14.30
CA ARG A 182 26.27 0.57 14.90
C ARG A 182 24.87 0.30 15.47
N GLY A 183 24.30 -0.88 15.20
CA GLY A 183 23.06 -1.29 15.82
C GLY A 183 23.26 -1.81 17.25
N ARG A 184 22.18 -1.85 18.02
CA ARG A 184 22.16 -2.43 19.37
C ARG A 184 22.12 -3.96 19.32
N THR A 185 22.46 -4.60 20.43
CA THR A 185 22.43 -6.06 20.58
C THR A 185 21.46 -6.48 21.67
N LEU A 186 20.60 -7.45 21.40
CA LEU A 186 19.75 -8.11 22.39
C LEU A 186 20.23 -9.55 22.56
N HIS A 187 20.42 -9.98 23.80
CA HIS A 187 20.73 -11.38 24.12
C HIS A 187 19.81 -11.88 25.24
N GLY A 188 19.73 -13.19 25.40
CA GLY A 188 18.95 -13.77 26.48
C GLY A 188 18.86 -15.28 26.41
N ILE A 189 18.01 -15.85 27.25
CA ILE A 189 17.73 -17.28 27.30
C ILE A 189 16.23 -17.50 27.16
N VAL A 190 15.83 -18.48 26.35
CA VAL A 190 14.44 -18.94 26.22
C VAL A 190 14.24 -20.19 27.07
N ARG A 191 13.20 -20.18 27.90
CA ARG A 191 12.83 -21.26 28.81
C ARG A 191 11.35 -21.60 28.74
N ASP A 192 11.01 -22.80 29.18
CA ASP A 192 9.64 -23.19 29.49
C ASP A 192 9.15 -22.42 30.73
N SER A 193 7.99 -21.77 30.62
CA SER A 193 7.39 -20.99 31.71
C SER A 193 7.08 -21.79 32.98
N LYS A 194 6.76 -23.08 32.86
CA LYS A 194 6.44 -23.99 33.97
C LYS A 194 7.66 -24.73 34.48
N THR A 195 8.36 -25.46 33.61
CA THR A 195 9.47 -26.35 34.02
C THR A 195 10.78 -25.61 34.22
N LYS A 196 10.89 -24.39 33.68
CA LYS A 196 12.11 -23.56 33.63
C LYS A 196 13.25 -24.21 32.84
N ALA A 197 13.00 -25.31 32.13
CA ALA A 197 13.98 -25.95 31.23
C ALA A 197 14.30 -25.00 30.05
N THR A 198 15.54 -25.05 29.57
CA THR A 198 15.96 -24.27 28.39
C THR A 198 15.40 -24.88 27.11
N ILE A 199 14.97 -24.02 26.18
CA ILE A 199 14.38 -24.46 24.91
C ILE A 199 15.39 -24.20 23.78
N GLU A 200 15.90 -25.28 23.19
CA GLU A 200 16.71 -25.25 21.96
C GLU A 200 15.81 -25.11 20.72
N GLY A 201 16.29 -24.40 19.70
CA GLY A 201 15.57 -24.23 18.43
C GLY A 201 14.35 -23.32 18.50
N ALA A 202 14.16 -22.55 19.58
CA ALA A 202 13.15 -21.52 19.65
C ALA A 202 13.52 -20.34 18.74
N THR A 203 12.59 -19.90 17.91
CA THR A 203 12.77 -18.72 17.05
C THR A 203 12.47 -17.48 17.86
N VAL A 204 13.40 -16.53 17.90
CA VAL A 204 13.26 -15.22 18.54
C VAL A 204 13.34 -14.14 17.48
N ARG A 205 12.36 -13.24 17.45
CA ARG A 205 12.15 -12.24 16.41
C ARG A 205 11.94 -10.86 17.00
N PHE A 206 12.67 -9.88 16.49
CA PHE A 206 12.63 -8.48 16.90
C PHE A 206 12.14 -7.61 15.75
N ALA A 207 10.96 -7.00 15.90
CA ALA A 207 10.36 -6.10 14.93
C ALA A 207 10.24 -4.69 15.53
N SER A 208 10.61 -3.63 14.80
CA SER A 208 10.43 -2.26 15.31
C SER A 208 8.94 -1.94 15.48
N GLY A 209 8.57 -1.43 16.66
CA GLY A 209 7.20 -1.15 17.09
C GLY A 209 6.74 0.26 16.78
N SER A 210 7.43 0.97 15.89
CA SER A 210 7.02 2.30 15.47
C SER A 210 5.61 2.24 14.88
N LEU A 211 4.67 3.00 15.43
CA LEU A 211 3.36 3.34 14.83
C LEU A 211 3.47 4.07 13.48
N ASN A 212 4.69 4.27 12.98
CA ASN A 212 4.92 4.57 11.58
C ASN A 212 4.44 3.37 10.78
N ILE A 213 3.38 3.60 10.04
CA ILE A 213 2.79 2.71 9.04
C ILE A 213 3.84 2.49 7.95
N MET A 214 4.83 1.65 8.25
CA MET A 214 5.94 1.34 7.38
C MET A 214 5.45 0.28 6.40
N LEU A 215 5.47 0.60 5.11
CA LEU A 215 5.26 -0.41 4.07
C LEU A 215 6.32 -1.50 4.28
N PRO A 216 5.99 -2.79 4.09
CA PRO A 216 7.02 -3.81 3.98
C PRO A 216 7.99 -3.37 2.88
N THR A 217 9.24 -3.14 3.29
CA THR A 217 10.36 -2.87 2.40
C THR A 217 11.28 -4.08 2.45
N PRO A 218 11.99 -4.39 1.36
CA PRO A 218 12.97 -5.46 1.32
C PRO A 218 13.90 -5.43 2.54
N GLY A 219 13.98 -6.55 3.25
CA GLY A 219 14.88 -6.74 4.38
C GLY A 219 14.33 -6.45 5.79
N MET A 220 13.06 -6.06 5.95
CA MET A 220 12.45 -5.87 7.27
C MET A 220 10.96 -6.28 7.36
N GLU A 221 10.44 -7.05 6.39
CA GLU A 221 9.01 -7.40 6.36
C GLU A 221 8.57 -8.20 7.59
N ASP A 222 9.49 -8.94 8.22
CA ASP A 222 9.22 -9.81 9.37
C ASP A 222 10.04 -9.46 10.63
N GLY A 223 10.92 -8.45 10.62
CA GLY A 223 11.87 -8.18 11.70
C GLY A 223 13.19 -8.95 11.58
N LEU A 224 14.09 -8.79 12.55
CA LEU A 224 15.34 -9.56 12.65
C LEU A 224 15.08 -10.81 13.50
N GLU A 225 15.51 -11.99 13.03
CA GLU A 225 15.28 -13.26 13.71
C GLU A 225 16.56 -14.03 13.99
N THR A 226 16.50 -14.91 14.99
CA THR A 226 17.56 -15.84 15.38
C THR A 226 16.93 -17.09 16.01
N MET A 227 17.69 -18.18 16.09
CA MET A 227 17.26 -19.41 16.78
C MET A 227 18.08 -19.63 18.03
N THR A 228 17.47 -20.20 19.08
CA THR A 228 18.20 -20.54 20.29
C THR A 228 19.12 -21.74 20.09
N THR A 229 20.29 -21.66 20.71
CA THR A 229 21.27 -22.75 20.81
C THR A 229 20.82 -23.85 21.77
N ALA A 230 21.57 -24.96 21.88
CA ALA A 230 21.33 -26.05 22.82
C ALA A 230 21.19 -25.62 24.30
N GLY A 231 21.78 -24.49 24.69
CA GLY A 231 21.62 -23.89 26.02
C GLY A 231 20.42 -22.94 26.16
N GLY A 232 19.54 -22.87 25.16
CA GLY A 232 18.43 -21.91 25.07
C GLY A 232 18.86 -20.46 24.83
N LYS A 233 20.14 -20.18 24.57
CA LYS A 233 20.67 -18.82 24.41
C LYS A 233 20.39 -18.29 23.00
N TYR A 234 20.04 -17.01 22.92
CA TYR A 234 19.88 -16.28 21.66
C TYR A 234 20.62 -14.94 21.67
N GLU A 235 20.98 -14.45 20.48
CA GLU A 235 21.56 -13.12 20.25
C GLU A 235 21.02 -12.53 18.94
N ILE A 236 20.59 -11.26 18.98
CA ILE A 236 20.15 -10.47 17.82
C ILE A 236 20.95 -9.16 17.80
N GLU A 237 21.63 -8.90 16.70
CA GLU A 237 22.45 -7.70 16.48
C GLU A 237 21.80 -6.77 15.44
N GLY A 238 22.25 -5.51 15.38
CA GLY A 238 21.77 -4.56 14.35
C GLY A 238 20.46 -3.86 14.70
N LEU A 239 20.07 -3.86 15.99
CA LEU A 239 18.76 -3.37 16.43
C LEU A 239 18.70 -1.85 16.52
N THR A 240 17.53 -1.27 16.20
CA THR A 240 17.28 0.18 16.26
C THR A 240 16.87 0.63 17.67
N GLU A 241 16.96 1.94 17.90
CA GLU A 241 16.36 2.60 19.07
C GLU A 241 14.85 2.81 18.87
N GLY A 242 14.10 2.78 19.98
CA GLY A 242 12.66 3.01 20.00
C GLY A 242 11.87 1.81 20.53
N PRO A 243 10.54 1.94 20.66
CA PRO A 243 9.68 0.83 21.02
C PRO A 243 9.78 -0.27 19.96
N ALA A 244 9.89 -1.51 20.43
CA ALA A 244 10.02 -2.69 19.61
C ALA A 244 9.13 -3.82 20.12
N GLN A 245 8.70 -4.65 19.18
CA GLN A 245 8.02 -5.88 19.45
C GLN A 245 9.00 -7.05 19.42
N LEU A 246 9.13 -7.73 20.55
CA LEU A 246 9.85 -8.98 20.68
C LEU A 246 8.85 -10.14 20.66
N ILE A 247 9.10 -11.13 19.81
CA ILE A 247 8.26 -12.31 19.63
C ILE A 247 9.14 -13.54 19.75
N ALA A 248 8.70 -14.58 20.46
CA ALA A 248 9.40 -15.86 20.46
C ALA A 248 8.40 -17.01 20.44
N PHE A 249 8.74 -18.08 19.74
CA PHE A 249 7.91 -19.28 19.63
C PHE A 249 8.77 -20.51 19.38
N ALA A 250 8.25 -21.68 19.76
CA ALA A 250 8.90 -22.96 19.58
C ALA A 250 7.84 -24.07 19.44
N ARG A 251 8.24 -25.22 18.89
CA ARG A 251 7.34 -26.38 18.75
C ARG A 251 6.85 -26.86 20.11
N GLY A 252 5.54 -27.06 20.27
CA GLY A 252 4.92 -27.45 21.55
C GLY A 252 4.74 -26.32 22.57
N TYR A 253 5.11 -25.09 22.21
CA TYR A 253 4.97 -23.91 23.07
C TYR A 253 4.07 -22.86 22.41
N GLY A 254 3.51 -21.97 23.24
CA GLY A 254 2.76 -20.82 22.79
C GLY A 254 3.71 -19.67 22.45
N THR A 255 3.20 -18.70 21.69
CA THR A 255 3.96 -17.51 21.34
C THR A 255 4.11 -16.57 22.54
N TYR A 256 5.34 -16.23 22.89
CA TYR A 256 5.64 -15.08 23.74
C TYR A 256 5.67 -13.80 22.90
N ARG A 257 5.10 -12.72 23.42
CA ARG A 257 5.09 -11.41 22.76
C ARG A 257 5.22 -10.28 23.78
N LYS A 258 6.18 -9.39 23.56
CA LYS A 258 6.39 -8.14 24.31
C LYS A 258 6.36 -6.98 23.31
N ALA A 259 5.28 -6.19 23.32
CA ALA A 259 5.03 -5.15 22.32
C ALA A 259 5.82 -3.85 22.54
N ASP A 260 6.25 -3.60 23.77
CA ASP A 260 6.87 -2.34 24.20
C ASP A 260 8.30 -2.54 24.72
N PHE A 261 9.08 -3.40 24.04
CA PHE A 261 10.49 -3.54 24.38
C PHE A 261 11.22 -2.23 24.06
N VAL A 262 11.93 -1.67 25.05
CA VAL A 262 12.72 -0.46 24.91
C VAL A 262 14.07 -0.70 25.57
N PHE A 263 15.15 -0.41 24.86
CA PHE A 263 16.48 -0.38 25.45
C PHE A 263 16.58 0.74 26.49
N ALA A 264 17.26 0.49 27.60
CA ALA A 264 17.58 1.54 28.56
C ALA A 264 18.31 2.71 27.87
N LYS A 265 18.09 3.93 28.35
CA LYS A 265 18.66 5.15 27.74
C LYS A 265 20.18 5.03 27.66
N GLY A 266 20.73 5.13 26.44
CA GLY A 266 22.17 5.03 26.18
C GLY A 266 22.74 3.61 26.18
N ALA A 267 21.92 2.57 26.40
CA ALA A 267 22.39 1.19 26.37
C ALA A 267 22.61 0.70 24.92
N TRP A 268 23.77 0.07 24.70
CA TRP A 268 24.13 -0.57 23.42
C TRP A 268 23.76 -2.05 23.38
N SER A 269 23.57 -2.66 24.54
CA SER A 269 23.10 -4.03 24.68
C SER A 269 22.01 -4.14 25.76
N ALA A 270 21.18 -5.16 25.65
CA ALA A 270 20.20 -5.52 26.66
C ALA A 270 20.11 -7.04 26.81
N THR A 271 19.70 -7.48 28.00
CA THR A 271 19.38 -8.88 28.29
C THR A 271 17.88 -9.01 28.49
N GLU A 272 17.22 -9.91 27.76
CA GLU A 272 15.81 -10.25 27.98
C GLU A 272 15.65 -11.78 28.01
N ASN A 273 15.33 -12.33 29.17
CA ASN A 273 14.99 -13.74 29.28
C ASN A 273 13.52 -13.95 28.93
N ILE A 274 13.26 -14.96 28.11
CA ILE A 274 11.94 -15.24 27.56
C ILE A 274 11.44 -16.54 28.16
N GLU A 275 10.19 -16.53 28.64
CA GLU A 275 9.51 -17.73 29.10
C GLU A 275 8.34 -18.03 28.16
N LEU A 276 8.39 -19.17 27.47
CA LEU A 276 7.32 -19.59 26.57
C LEU A 276 6.22 -20.31 27.36
N PRO A 277 4.94 -19.90 27.20
CA PRO A 277 3.82 -20.65 27.76
C PRO A 277 3.65 -22.00 27.05
N THR A 278 2.90 -22.92 27.65
CA THR A 278 2.40 -24.09 26.91
C THR A 278 1.55 -23.59 25.74
N GLY A 279 1.71 -24.21 24.57
CA GLY A 279 0.88 -23.89 23.41
C GLY A 279 0.71 -25.10 22.53
N TYR A 280 0.07 -24.85 21.40
CA TYR A 280 -0.43 -25.85 20.49
C TYR A 280 0.13 -25.62 19.09
N ALA A 281 0.07 -26.66 18.28
CA ALA A 281 0.32 -26.59 16.86
C ALA A 281 -0.94 -26.96 16.09
N ILE A 282 -1.08 -26.48 14.86
CA ILE A 282 -2.02 -27.02 13.88
C ILE A 282 -1.20 -27.57 12.73
N ASP A 283 -1.36 -28.84 12.40
CA ASP A 283 -0.69 -29.48 11.27
C ASP A 283 -1.70 -30.00 10.24
N GLY A 284 -1.24 -30.16 9.00
CA GLY A 284 -2.12 -30.54 7.91
C GLY A 284 -1.43 -30.63 6.57
N ARG A 285 -2.24 -30.71 5.52
CA ARG A 285 -1.79 -30.80 4.12
C ARG A 285 -2.59 -29.86 3.23
N VAL A 286 -1.89 -29.20 2.32
CA VAL A 286 -2.47 -28.41 1.23
C VAL A 286 -2.43 -29.23 -0.05
N THR A 287 -3.59 -29.43 -0.67
CA THR A 287 -3.76 -30.17 -1.93
C THR A 287 -4.50 -29.32 -2.96
N ASP A 288 -4.40 -29.69 -4.24
CA ASP A 288 -5.32 -29.20 -5.26
C ASP A 288 -6.58 -30.08 -5.36
N ALA A 289 -7.53 -29.67 -6.20
CA ALA A 289 -8.78 -30.41 -6.41
C ALA A 289 -8.58 -31.84 -6.96
N ASP A 290 -7.43 -32.14 -7.57
CA ASP A 290 -7.07 -33.47 -8.07
C ASP A 290 -6.33 -34.31 -7.00
N GLY A 291 -6.17 -33.78 -5.78
CA GLY A 291 -5.49 -34.42 -4.65
C GLY A 291 -3.97 -34.33 -4.70
N GLN A 292 -3.40 -33.57 -5.65
CA GLN A 292 -1.95 -33.37 -5.74
C GLN A 292 -1.49 -32.37 -4.67
N PRO A 293 -0.30 -32.57 -4.07
CA PRO A 293 0.23 -31.62 -3.08
C PRO A 293 0.53 -30.26 -3.70
N VAL A 294 0.20 -29.19 -2.98
CA VAL A 294 0.58 -27.82 -3.36
C VAL A 294 1.73 -27.35 -2.49
N PRO A 295 2.97 -27.32 -2.99
CA PRO A 295 4.13 -26.88 -2.22
C PRO A 295 4.22 -25.35 -2.11
N HIS A 296 4.92 -24.87 -1.08
CA HIS A 296 5.19 -23.46 -0.81
C HIS A 296 3.95 -22.56 -0.60
N ALA A 297 2.76 -23.14 -0.47
CA ALA A 297 1.53 -22.45 -0.14
C ALA A 297 1.70 -21.76 1.22
N ARG A 298 1.36 -20.47 1.29
CA ARG A 298 1.36 -19.72 2.54
C ARG A 298 0.11 -20.10 3.32
N VAL A 299 0.30 -20.69 4.49
CA VAL A 299 -0.77 -21.05 5.42
C VAL A 299 -0.74 -20.08 6.60
N GLN A 300 -1.91 -19.62 7.04
CA GLN A 300 -2.05 -18.68 8.14
C GLN A 300 -3.19 -19.08 9.05
N ALA A 301 -2.96 -19.10 10.36
CA ALA A 301 -3.98 -19.20 11.39
C ALA A 301 -4.24 -17.81 12.00
N SER A 302 -5.50 -17.39 12.01
CA SER A 302 -5.96 -16.14 12.62
C SER A 302 -7.00 -16.44 13.71
N PRO A 303 -6.84 -15.99 14.96
CA PRO A 303 -7.78 -16.31 16.03
C PRO A 303 -9.17 -15.73 15.76
N LEU A 304 -10.24 -16.50 16.01
CA LEU A 304 -11.63 -16.08 15.76
C LEU A 304 -12.23 -15.18 16.86
N ALA A 305 -11.70 -15.24 18.09
CA ALA A 305 -12.18 -14.45 19.22
C ALA A 305 -11.03 -13.97 20.13
N GLY A 306 -11.20 -12.79 20.73
CA GLY A 306 -10.23 -12.14 21.62
C GLY A 306 -9.40 -11.04 20.91
N PRO A 307 -8.81 -10.10 21.68
CA PRO A 307 -7.89 -9.11 21.10
C PRO A 307 -6.68 -9.83 20.48
N ALA A 308 -6.57 -9.83 19.15
CA ALA A 308 -5.47 -10.54 18.47
C ALA A 308 -4.10 -9.90 18.79
N PRO A 309 -3.10 -10.75 19.11
CA PRO A 309 -1.93 -10.80 18.22
C PRO A 309 -1.33 -12.23 18.03
N ASN A 310 -2.09 -13.31 18.30
CA ASN A 310 -1.54 -14.68 18.36
C ASN A 310 -1.87 -15.56 17.13
N GLY A 311 -1.90 -14.97 15.93
CA GLY A 311 -1.92 -15.78 14.71
C GLY A 311 -0.57 -16.44 14.42
N SER A 312 -0.57 -17.55 13.69
CA SER A 312 0.63 -18.24 13.21
C SER A 312 0.64 -18.30 11.68
N HIS A 313 1.79 -18.52 11.07
CA HIS A 313 1.91 -18.74 9.64
C HIS A 313 3.05 -19.70 9.32
N ALA A 314 2.91 -20.42 8.22
CA ALA A 314 3.88 -21.38 7.71
C ALA A 314 3.82 -21.43 6.19
N ARG A 315 4.75 -22.17 5.58
CA ARG A 315 4.67 -22.56 4.17
C ARG A 315 4.56 -24.07 4.07
N SER A 316 3.76 -24.58 3.13
CA SER A 316 3.70 -26.00 2.87
C SER A 316 5.01 -26.54 2.28
N HIS A 317 5.38 -27.76 2.65
CA HIS A 317 6.52 -28.50 2.15
C HIS A 317 6.27 -29.07 0.75
N ALA A 318 7.28 -29.71 0.17
CA ALA A 318 7.21 -30.31 -1.17
C ALA A 318 6.07 -31.34 -1.32
N ASP A 319 5.73 -32.03 -0.23
CA ASP A 319 4.65 -33.01 -0.16
C ASP A 319 3.29 -32.41 0.24
N GLY A 320 3.19 -31.08 0.32
CA GLY A 320 2.01 -30.32 0.69
C GLY A 320 1.79 -30.18 2.20
N THR A 321 2.59 -30.82 3.05
CA THR A 321 2.40 -30.76 4.51
C THR A 321 2.75 -29.40 5.09
N PHE A 322 2.10 -28.99 6.18
CA PHE A 322 2.41 -27.73 6.88
C PHE A 322 2.26 -27.90 8.40
N GLU A 323 2.95 -27.04 9.16
CA GLU A 323 2.84 -26.99 10.62
C GLU A 323 2.81 -25.52 11.09
N LEU A 324 1.73 -25.13 11.77
CA LEU A 324 1.52 -23.82 12.38
C LEU A 324 1.82 -23.90 13.88
N LEU A 325 2.92 -23.31 14.30
CA LEU A 325 3.40 -23.39 15.69
C LEU A 325 2.99 -22.18 16.52
N GLY A 326 3.14 -22.25 17.85
CA GLY A 326 3.03 -21.07 18.70
C GLY A 326 1.60 -20.67 19.08
N LEU A 327 0.62 -21.53 18.86
CA LEU A 327 -0.79 -21.18 19.03
C LEU A 327 -1.20 -21.27 20.50
N ALA A 328 -1.92 -20.25 20.98
CA ALA A 328 -2.61 -20.34 22.27
C ALA A 328 -3.86 -21.21 22.12
N ALA A 329 -4.35 -21.76 23.24
CA ALA A 329 -5.65 -22.45 23.26
C ALA A 329 -6.75 -21.53 22.70
N GLY A 330 -7.57 -22.05 21.79
CA GLY A 330 -8.65 -21.31 21.15
C GLY A 330 -8.95 -21.80 19.73
N GLU A 331 -9.86 -21.10 19.07
CA GLU A 331 -10.33 -21.38 17.71
C GLU A 331 -9.73 -20.41 16.69
N TYR A 332 -9.33 -20.94 15.54
CA TYR A 332 -8.67 -20.19 14.48
C TYR A 332 -9.40 -20.34 13.14
N ALA A 333 -9.33 -19.28 12.32
CA ALA A 333 -9.52 -19.38 10.89
C ALA A 333 -8.16 -19.73 10.26
N VAL A 334 -8.08 -20.87 9.58
CA VAL A 334 -6.87 -21.33 8.89
C VAL A 334 -7.07 -21.15 7.39
N SER A 335 -6.27 -20.29 6.78
CA SER A 335 -6.33 -20.00 5.35
C SER A 335 -5.05 -20.42 4.65
N ALA A 336 -5.15 -20.96 3.43
CA ALA A 336 -4.00 -21.22 2.57
C ALA A 336 -4.10 -20.45 1.24
N GLN A 337 -2.95 -20.01 0.74
CA GLN A 337 -2.82 -19.30 -0.53
C GLN A 337 -1.56 -19.74 -1.26
N ALA A 338 -1.68 -20.01 -2.56
CA ALA A 338 -0.56 -20.31 -3.45
C ALA A 338 -0.72 -19.58 -4.79
N ASP A 339 0.39 -19.37 -5.49
CA ASP A 339 0.37 -18.72 -6.81
C ASP A 339 -0.39 -19.58 -7.83
N GLY A 340 -1.34 -18.98 -8.54
CA GLY A 340 -2.19 -19.70 -9.48
C GLY A 340 -3.36 -20.45 -8.85
N PHE A 341 -3.56 -20.32 -7.52
CA PHE A 341 -4.66 -20.92 -6.78
C PHE A 341 -5.53 -19.87 -6.08
N THR A 342 -6.81 -20.18 -5.90
CA THR A 342 -7.73 -19.40 -5.08
C THR A 342 -7.33 -19.54 -3.62
N THR A 343 -7.64 -18.53 -2.80
CA THR A 343 -7.48 -18.65 -1.34
C THR A 343 -8.63 -19.48 -0.80
N ASN A 344 -8.33 -20.46 0.03
CA ASN A 344 -9.34 -21.20 0.78
C ASN A 344 -9.13 -20.99 2.30
N GLU A 345 -10.22 -20.97 3.06
CA GLU A 345 -10.23 -20.73 4.50
C GLU A 345 -11.17 -21.72 5.21
N HIS A 346 -10.65 -22.36 6.25
CA HIS A 346 -11.42 -23.16 7.19
C HIS A 346 -11.60 -22.38 8.49
N LYS A 347 -12.84 -22.15 8.89
CA LYS A 347 -13.17 -21.47 10.16
C LYS A 347 -13.29 -22.49 11.29
N GLN A 348 -13.01 -22.05 12.51
CA GLN A 348 -13.21 -22.81 13.75
C GLN A 348 -12.35 -24.09 13.81
N VAL A 349 -11.05 -23.91 13.51
CA VAL A 349 -10.03 -24.93 13.73
C VAL A 349 -9.44 -24.75 15.11
N ALA A 350 -9.62 -25.75 15.97
CA ALA A 350 -9.09 -25.74 17.33
C ALA A 350 -7.55 -25.77 17.33
N ALA A 351 -6.93 -25.07 18.27
CA ALA A 351 -5.51 -25.20 18.52
C ALA A 351 -5.19 -26.65 18.94
N GLY A 352 -4.22 -27.29 18.27
CA GLY A 352 -3.86 -28.69 18.52
C GLY A 352 -4.45 -29.68 17.51
N THR A 353 -5.28 -29.22 16.57
CA THR A 353 -5.82 -30.08 15.51
C THR A 353 -4.71 -30.53 14.56
N SER A 354 -4.62 -31.84 14.35
CA SER A 354 -3.75 -32.47 13.35
C SER A 354 -4.53 -32.91 12.12
N ASN A 355 -3.82 -33.10 11.00
CA ASN A 355 -4.37 -33.54 9.72
C ASN A 355 -5.44 -32.61 9.12
N VAL A 356 -5.28 -31.29 9.26
CA VAL A 356 -6.16 -30.33 8.56
C VAL A 356 -5.91 -30.42 7.06
N GLU A 357 -6.92 -30.85 6.29
CA GLU A 357 -6.85 -30.84 4.83
C GLU A 357 -7.38 -29.52 4.30
N ILE A 358 -6.58 -28.82 3.48
CA ILE A 358 -6.99 -27.58 2.80
C ILE A 358 -6.84 -27.80 1.30
N VAL A 359 -7.97 -27.83 0.60
CA VAL A 359 -8.01 -27.99 -0.86
C VAL A 359 -8.01 -26.62 -1.52
N LEU A 360 -7.06 -26.36 -2.41
CA LEU A 360 -6.99 -25.14 -3.21
C LEU A 360 -7.52 -25.40 -4.62
N GLU A 361 -8.38 -24.51 -5.11
CA GLU A 361 -8.82 -24.56 -6.51
C GLU A 361 -7.87 -23.74 -7.40
N GLN A 362 -7.65 -24.20 -8.63
CA GLN A 362 -6.88 -23.41 -9.59
C GLN A 362 -7.62 -22.12 -9.94
N GLN A 363 -6.89 -21.03 -10.06
CA GLN A 363 -7.44 -19.76 -10.55
C GLN A 363 -7.86 -19.89 -12.00
N ALA A 364 -8.98 -19.27 -12.33
CA ALA A 364 -9.47 -19.25 -13.68
C ALA A 364 -8.56 -18.41 -14.59
N HIS A 365 -8.69 -18.68 -15.89
CA HIS A 365 -8.12 -17.86 -16.95
C HIS A 365 -9.19 -17.54 -17.98
N ILE A 366 -9.07 -16.37 -18.59
CA ILE A 366 -9.96 -15.90 -19.66
C ILE A 366 -9.16 -15.64 -20.93
N LYS A 367 -9.77 -15.91 -22.08
CA LYS A 367 -9.28 -15.45 -23.38
C LYS A 367 -9.92 -14.10 -23.69
N VAL A 368 -9.12 -13.10 -24.00
CA VAL A 368 -9.60 -11.77 -24.37
C VAL A 368 -9.23 -11.50 -25.82
N ARG A 369 -10.22 -11.20 -26.66
CA ARG A 369 -10.02 -10.79 -28.05
C ARG A 369 -10.36 -9.31 -28.19
N VAL A 370 -9.42 -8.52 -28.69
CA VAL A 370 -9.59 -7.06 -28.84
C VAL A 370 -9.64 -6.68 -30.31
N LEU A 371 -10.74 -6.04 -30.70
CA LEU A 371 -10.96 -5.49 -32.03
C LEU A 371 -11.02 -3.96 -31.97
N GLY A 372 -10.47 -3.30 -32.97
CA GLY A 372 -10.58 -1.86 -33.18
C GLY A 372 -11.09 -1.60 -34.59
N SER A 373 -12.21 -0.88 -34.73
CA SER A 373 -12.88 -0.66 -36.02
C SER A 373 -13.10 -1.97 -36.81
N GLY A 374 -13.44 -3.05 -36.09
CA GLY A 374 -13.73 -4.37 -36.66
C GLY A 374 -12.50 -5.22 -37.01
N ARG A 375 -11.28 -4.70 -36.80
CA ARG A 375 -10.03 -5.43 -37.07
C ARG A 375 -9.31 -5.80 -35.78
N PRO A 376 -8.66 -6.98 -35.70
CA PRO A 376 -7.90 -7.34 -34.51
C PRO A 376 -6.73 -6.39 -34.23
N LEU A 377 -6.60 -5.94 -32.99
CA LEU A 377 -5.51 -5.06 -32.57
C LEU A 377 -4.27 -5.85 -32.18
N LYS A 378 -3.09 -5.46 -32.66
CA LYS A 378 -1.82 -6.10 -32.27
C LYS A 378 -1.23 -5.56 -30.97
N ARG A 379 -1.59 -4.33 -30.59
CA ARG A 379 -1.01 -3.58 -29.46
C ARG A 379 -2.10 -2.94 -28.62
N TYR A 380 -2.17 -3.31 -27.34
CA TYR A 380 -3.13 -2.77 -26.38
C TYR A 380 -2.68 -3.11 -24.96
N ARG A 381 -3.27 -2.44 -23.97
CA ARG A 381 -3.08 -2.72 -22.55
C ARG A 381 -4.41 -3.12 -21.91
N ILE A 382 -4.39 -4.19 -21.13
CA ILE A 382 -5.54 -4.76 -20.42
C ILE A 382 -5.35 -4.57 -18.92
N GLU A 383 -6.42 -4.13 -18.25
CA GLU A 383 -6.55 -4.12 -16.79
C GLU A 383 -7.85 -4.83 -16.41
N VAL A 384 -7.80 -5.78 -15.47
CA VAL A 384 -8.99 -6.48 -14.97
C VAL A 384 -9.49 -5.77 -13.73
N ASN A 385 -10.78 -5.41 -13.72
CA ASN A 385 -11.43 -4.74 -12.61
C ASN A 385 -12.57 -5.61 -12.10
N SER A 386 -12.77 -5.68 -10.78
CA SER A 386 -13.99 -6.23 -10.23
C SER A 386 -15.15 -5.31 -10.60
N TYR A 387 -16.33 -5.90 -10.76
CA TYR A 387 -17.51 -5.19 -11.19
C TYR A 387 -18.68 -5.52 -10.27
N ASP A 388 -19.29 -4.49 -9.69
CA ASP A 388 -20.53 -4.62 -8.95
C ASP A 388 -21.69 -4.20 -9.87
N PRO A 389 -22.50 -5.17 -10.37
CA PRO A 389 -23.62 -4.86 -11.26
C PRO A 389 -24.74 -4.09 -10.55
N THR A 390 -24.81 -4.11 -9.22
CA THR A 390 -25.89 -3.43 -8.46
C THR A 390 -25.69 -1.92 -8.40
N HIS A 391 -24.44 -1.46 -8.27
CA HIS A 391 -24.08 -0.05 -8.21
C HIS A 391 -23.34 0.45 -9.47
N GLY A 392 -23.06 -0.43 -10.44
CA GLY A 392 -22.27 -0.11 -11.63
C GLY A 392 -20.83 0.30 -11.32
N GLY A 393 -20.31 -0.12 -10.15
CA GLY A 393 -19.01 0.28 -9.64
C GLY A 393 -17.88 -0.62 -10.12
N TYR A 394 -16.71 -0.03 -10.34
CA TYR A 394 -15.48 -0.76 -10.70
C TYR A 394 -14.47 -0.74 -9.56
N GLY A 395 -14.05 -1.92 -9.12
CA GLY A 395 -13.00 -2.11 -8.12
C GLY A 395 -11.71 -2.61 -8.76
N ARG A 396 -10.57 -2.34 -8.12
CA ARG A 396 -9.29 -2.89 -8.56
C ARG A 396 -9.17 -4.36 -8.18
N THR A 397 -8.46 -5.11 -9.00
CA THR A 397 -8.02 -6.47 -8.69
C THR A 397 -6.52 -6.49 -8.41
N ASN A 398 -6.04 -7.60 -7.85
CA ASN A 398 -4.60 -7.85 -7.71
C ASN A 398 -3.96 -8.41 -9.00
N ILE A 399 -4.73 -8.53 -10.08
CA ILE A 399 -4.25 -9.04 -11.37
C ILE A 399 -3.40 -7.94 -12.03
N PRO A 400 -2.12 -8.21 -12.34
CA PRO A 400 -1.28 -7.23 -13.00
C PRO A 400 -1.82 -6.80 -14.37
N ALA A 401 -1.65 -5.52 -14.70
CA ALA A 401 -1.98 -5.02 -16.01
C ALA A 401 -1.11 -5.69 -17.09
N VAL A 402 -1.74 -6.18 -18.16
CA VAL A 402 -1.05 -6.88 -19.24
C VAL A 402 -0.87 -5.92 -20.42
N THR A 403 0.37 -5.71 -20.85
CA THR A 403 0.66 -4.94 -22.07
C THR A 403 0.97 -5.88 -23.21
N VAL A 404 0.06 -5.99 -24.17
CA VAL A 404 0.21 -6.84 -25.34
C VAL A 404 0.84 -6.03 -26.46
N ARG A 405 1.97 -6.52 -26.99
CA ARG A 405 2.75 -5.84 -28.03
C ARG A 405 2.65 -6.47 -29.42
N ASN A 406 2.25 -7.74 -29.49
CA ASN A 406 2.14 -8.48 -30.75
C ASN A 406 1.09 -9.60 -30.64
N ALA A 407 -0.19 -9.24 -30.52
CA ALA A 407 -1.28 -10.22 -30.47
C ALA A 407 -1.49 -10.90 -31.83
N SER A 408 -1.54 -12.23 -31.86
CA SER A 408 -2.13 -12.99 -32.97
C SER A 408 -3.65 -12.88 -32.89
N ASN A 409 -4.32 -12.48 -33.99
CA ASN A 409 -5.77 -12.32 -34.05
C ASN A 409 -6.39 -11.41 -32.96
N GLY A 410 -5.59 -10.53 -32.36
CA GLY A 410 -6.02 -9.64 -31.28
C GLY A 410 -6.24 -10.33 -29.93
N GLU A 411 -5.79 -11.57 -29.78
CA GLU A 411 -6.06 -12.40 -28.60
C GLU A 411 -4.92 -12.40 -27.58
N THR A 412 -5.30 -12.53 -26.31
CA THR A 412 -4.39 -12.79 -25.18
C THR A 412 -5.13 -13.57 -24.09
N THR A 413 -4.39 -14.25 -23.22
CA THR A 413 -4.95 -14.99 -22.09
C THR A 413 -4.58 -14.28 -20.79
N ILE A 414 -5.58 -13.99 -19.97
CA ILE A 414 -5.40 -13.43 -18.63
C ILE A 414 -5.62 -14.55 -17.62
N LYS A 415 -4.70 -14.71 -16.67
CA LYS A 415 -4.74 -15.74 -15.63
C LYS A 415 -4.91 -15.10 -14.25
N GLY A 416 -5.19 -15.92 -13.25
CA GLY A 416 -5.22 -15.49 -11.85
C GLY A 416 -6.55 -14.90 -11.41
N LEU A 417 -7.65 -15.30 -12.07
CA LEU A 417 -8.99 -14.85 -11.70
C LEU A 417 -9.57 -15.77 -10.62
N ASN A 418 -9.89 -15.20 -9.46
CA ASN A 418 -10.73 -15.85 -8.48
C ASN A 418 -12.21 -15.79 -8.91
N PRO A 419 -13.09 -16.64 -8.37
CA PRO A 419 -14.53 -16.53 -8.59
C PRO A 419 -15.05 -15.13 -8.26
N GLY A 420 -15.94 -14.60 -9.10
CA GLY A 420 -16.46 -13.25 -8.96
C GLY A 420 -16.86 -12.61 -10.29
N THR A 421 -17.33 -11.37 -10.23
CA THR A 421 -17.78 -10.60 -11.40
C THR A 421 -16.74 -9.55 -11.77
N TYR A 422 -16.43 -9.47 -13.06
CA TYR A 422 -15.35 -8.64 -13.58
C TYR A 422 -15.74 -7.92 -14.87
N VAL A 423 -14.96 -6.90 -15.19
CA VAL A 423 -14.85 -6.31 -16.52
C VAL A 423 -13.38 -6.21 -16.90
N VAL A 424 -13.09 -6.26 -18.21
CA VAL A 424 -11.76 -5.91 -18.71
C VAL A 424 -11.77 -4.48 -19.25
N GLN A 425 -10.81 -3.68 -18.81
CA GLN A 425 -10.57 -2.33 -19.30
C GLN A 425 -9.44 -2.39 -20.32
N ILE A 426 -9.70 -1.91 -21.54
CA ILE A 426 -8.73 -1.88 -22.62
C ILE A 426 -8.35 -0.43 -22.96
N THR A 427 -7.05 -0.20 -23.10
CA THR A 427 -6.48 1.04 -23.66
C THR A 427 -5.60 0.71 -24.86
N ALA A 428 -5.74 1.46 -25.94
CA ALA A 428 -4.97 1.29 -27.16
C ALA A 428 -4.81 2.64 -27.87
N SER A 429 -3.70 2.81 -28.58
CA SER A 429 -3.45 4.04 -29.33
C SER A 429 -4.52 4.25 -30.41
N GLY A 430 -5.05 5.47 -30.48
CA GLY A 430 -6.04 5.85 -31.46
C GLY A 430 -7.47 5.39 -31.17
N PHE A 431 -7.76 4.86 -29.98
CA PHE A 431 -9.11 4.47 -29.55
C PHE A 431 -9.43 5.06 -28.18
N ALA A 432 -10.72 5.23 -27.90
CA ALA A 432 -11.18 5.58 -26.56
C ALA A 432 -11.03 4.37 -25.62
N LYS A 433 -10.79 4.65 -24.34
CA LYS A 433 -10.80 3.62 -23.31
C LYS A 433 -12.13 2.88 -23.33
N THR A 434 -12.10 1.56 -23.28
CA THR A 434 -13.31 0.73 -23.41
C THR A 434 -13.33 -0.33 -22.31
N PHE A 435 -14.47 -0.50 -21.66
CA PHE A 435 -14.76 -1.66 -20.81
C PHE A 435 -15.48 -2.72 -21.63
N SER A 436 -15.24 -3.99 -21.32
CA SER A 436 -16.14 -5.07 -21.75
C SER A 436 -17.48 -4.99 -21.04
N ASP A 437 -18.43 -5.78 -21.51
CA ASP A 437 -19.56 -6.18 -20.69
C ASP A 437 -19.08 -6.93 -19.43
N GLY A 438 -19.89 -6.89 -18.38
CA GLY A 438 -19.64 -7.64 -17.15
C GLY A 438 -19.69 -9.14 -17.42
N PHE A 439 -18.71 -9.88 -16.90
CA PHE A 439 -18.68 -11.35 -16.99
C PHE A 439 -18.40 -11.95 -15.61
N MET A 440 -18.86 -13.18 -15.41
CA MET A 440 -18.71 -13.90 -14.16
C MET A 440 -17.71 -15.06 -14.33
N ILE A 441 -16.84 -15.21 -13.34
CA ILE A 441 -16.00 -16.37 -13.15
C ILE A 441 -16.64 -17.21 -12.04
N ALA A 442 -17.07 -18.43 -12.38
CA ALA A 442 -17.58 -19.39 -11.41
C ALA A 442 -16.44 -20.04 -10.61
N ALA A 443 -16.79 -20.68 -9.49
CA ALA A 443 -15.88 -21.64 -8.84
C ALA A 443 -15.63 -22.83 -9.77
N ALA A 444 -14.39 -23.31 -9.82
CA ALA A 444 -13.94 -24.40 -10.70
C ALA A 444 -14.52 -24.38 -12.15
N PRO A 445 -14.20 -23.37 -12.99
CA PRO A 445 -14.75 -23.30 -14.34
C PRO A 445 -14.19 -24.42 -15.23
N LYS A 446 -15.08 -25.19 -15.85
CA LYS A 446 -14.72 -26.32 -16.75
C LYS A 446 -14.07 -25.87 -18.06
N GLU A 447 -14.40 -24.67 -18.53
CA GLU A 447 -13.84 -24.09 -19.75
C GLU A 447 -13.46 -22.61 -19.56
N PRO A 448 -12.41 -22.12 -20.24
CA PRO A 448 -12.00 -20.73 -20.15
C PRO A 448 -13.04 -19.81 -20.79
N SER A 449 -13.52 -18.82 -20.03
CA SER A 449 -14.42 -17.79 -20.55
C SER A 449 -13.72 -16.98 -21.65
N SER A 450 -14.46 -16.68 -22.72
CA SER A 450 -13.98 -15.82 -23.81
C SER A 450 -14.68 -14.46 -23.73
N VAL A 451 -13.88 -13.39 -23.78
CA VAL A 451 -14.37 -12.00 -23.71
C VAL A 451 -13.96 -11.28 -24.99
N LEU A 452 -14.94 -10.83 -25.75
CA LEU A 452 -14.74 -9.98 -26.92
C LEU A 452 -14.86 -8.51 -26.52
N VAL A 453 -13.84 -7.71 -26.86
CA VAL A 453 -13.87 -6.26 -26.64
C VAL A 453 -13.77 -5.52 -27.96
N GLN A 454 -14.81 -4.74 -28.27
CA GLN A 454 -14.85 -3.88 -29.45
C GLN A 454 -14.51 -2.44 -29.04
N MET A 455 -13.27 -2.02 -29.32
CA MET A 455 -12.84 -0.65 -29.07
C MET A 455 -13.47 0.31 -30.08
N LYS A 456 -13.93 1.46 -29.56
CA LYS A 456 -14.51 2.56 -30.35
C LYS A 456 -13.60 3.78 -30.35
N LYS A 457 -13.91 4.75 -31.22
CA LYS A 457 -13.15 6.01 -31.30
C LYS A 457 -13.54 7.00 -30.19
N GLY A 458 -14.72 6.82 -29.57
CA GLY A 458 -15.23 7.72 -28.54
C GLY A 458 -15.59 9.10 -29.11
N GLY A 459 -15.95 10.00 -28.20
CA GLY A 459 -16.22 11.40 -28.52
C GLY A 459 -15.01 12.32 -28.29
N GLN A 460 -15.26 13.62 -28.41
CA GLN A 460 -14.30 14.67 -28.07
C GLN A 460 -15.00 15.85 -27.41
N ILE A 461 -14.25 16.58 -26.57
CA ILE A 461 -14.71 17.80 -25.89
C ILE A 461 -13.81 18.95 -26.31
N HIS A 462 -14.38 20.06 -26.77
CA HIS A 462 -13.61 21.25 -27.14
C HIS A 462 -14.25 22.53 -26.61
N GLY A 463 -13.45 23.60 -26.60
CA GLY A 463 -13.89 24.93 -26.19
C GLY A 463 -12.74 25.93 -26.22
N VAL A 464 -13.01 27.12 -25.71
CA VAL A 464 -12.05 28.23 -25.62
C VAL A 464 -11.95 28.71 -24.19
N VAL A 465 -10.74 29.02 -23.72
CA VAL A 465 -10.51 29.66 -22.43
C VAL A 465 -10.22 31.14 -22.64
N THR A 466 -10.99 32.00 -21.98
CA THR A 466 -10.85 33.47 -22.03
C THR A 466 -10.66 34.06 -20.64
N ASP A 467 -10.16 35.28 -20.55
CA ASP A 467 -10.14 36.06 -19.31
C ASP A 467 -11.40 36.95 -19.19
N ASP A 468 -11.46 37.76 -18.13
CA ASP A 468 -12.59 38.66 -17.87
C ASP A 468 -12.82 39.73 -18.95
N SER A 469 -11.82 40.02 -19.78
CA SER A 469 -11.92 40.95 -20.92
C SER A 469 -12.36 40.26 -22.22
N GLY A 470 -12.55 38.94 -22.20
CA GLY A 470 -12.82 38.13 -23.39
C GLY A 470 -11.58 37.76 -24.19
N LYS A 471 -10.38 38.11 -23.72
CA LYS A 471 -9.12 37.79 -24.40
C LYS A 471 -8.78 36.30 -24.18
N PRO A 472 -8.30 35.58 -25.20
CA PRO A 472 -7.92 34.18 -25.05
C PRO A 472 -6.74 33.98 -24.10
N VAL A 473 -6.81 32.93 -23.27
CA VAL A 473 -5.75 32.56 -22.31
C VAL A 473 -5.05 31.30 -22.76
N ALA A 474 -3.85 31.47 -23.31
CA ALA A 474 -2.98 30.38 -23.77
C ALA A 474 -2.27 29.64 -22.62
N GLY A 475 -1.89 28.38 -22.86
CA GLY A 475 -1.12 27.58 -21.90
C GLY A 475 -1.91 27.06 -20.69
N THR A 476 -3.22 27.29 -20.65
CA THR A 476 -4.13 26.76 -19.64
C THR A 476 -4.22 25.24 -19.78
N VAL A 477 -4.04 24.51 -18.68
CA VAL A 477 -4.17 23.05 -18.66
C VAL A 477 -5.63 22.70 -18.44
N VAL A 478 -6.23 21.96 -19.38
CA VAL A 478 -7.60 21.46 -19.29
C VAL A 478 -7.54 19.95 -19.18
N ALA A 479 -8.08 19.39 -18.10
CA ALA A 479 -8.07 17.95 -17.83
C ALA A 479 -9.48 17.41 -17.60
N THR A 480 -9.76 16.21 -18.10
CA THR A 480 -11.02 15.50 -17.83
C THR A 480 -10.97 14.82 -16.47
N LEU A 481 -12.10 14.85 -15.76
CA LEU A 481 -12.33 14.14 -14.52
C LEU A 481 -13.73 13.54 -14.55
N ALA A 482 -13.94 12.45 -13.81
CA ALA A 482 -15.24 11.82 -13.70
C ALA A 482 -16.27 12.77 -13.07
N LYS A 483 -17.54 12.65 -13.48
CA LYS A 483 -18.67 13.29 -12.81
C LYS A 483 -18.64 12.99 -11.31
N GLY A 484 -18.81 14.04 -10.50
CA GLY A 484 -18.83 13.91 -9.04
C GLY A 484 -17.46 13.89 -8.37
N TYR A 485 -16.34 13.94 -9.11
CA TYR A 485 -15.03 14.12 -8.49
C TYR A 485 -14.99 15.43 -7.69
N MET A 486 -14.38 15.37 -6.52
CA MET A 486 -14.25 16.49 -5.58
C MET A 486 -12.78 16.94 -5.53
N ASP A 487 -12.50 18.25 -5.66
CA ASP A 487 -11.14 18.85 -5.61
C ASP A 487 -10.55 18.89 -4.20
N HIS A 488 -10.61 17.75 -3.48
CA HIS A 488 -10.24 17.57 -2.08
C HIS A 488 -9.34 16.32 -1.96
N PRO A 489 -8.46 16.22 -0.93
CA PRO A 489 -7.65 15.02 -0.67
C PRO A 489 -8.42 13.69 -0.73
N PHE A 490 -9.66 13.67 -0.27
CA PHE A 490 -10.53 12.49 -0.33
C PHE A 490 -10.93 12.12 -1.78
N GLY A 491 -11.14 13.11 -2.65
CA GLY A 491 -11.44 12.85 -4.06
C GLY A 491 -10.23 12.32 -4.83
N GLU A 492 -9.03 12.83 -4.55
CA GLU A 492 -7.80 12.25 -5.10
C GLU A 492 -7.53 10.84 -4.55
N LEU A 493 -7.83 10.59 -3.27
CA LEU A 493 -7.79 9.25 -2.68
C LEU A 493 -8.77 8.32 -3.39
N ALA A 494 -10.04 8.70 -3.47
CA ALA A 494 -11.05 7.91 -4.16
C ALA A 494 -10.61 7.59 -5.60
N ARG A 495 -10.08 8.58 -6.34
CA ARG A 495 -9.53 8.40 -7.69
C ARG A 495 -8.30 7.48 -7.73
N ALA A 496 -7.47 7.49 -6.69
CA ALA A 496 -6.31 6.62 -6.59
C ALA A 496 -6.67 5.16 -6.26
N PHE A 497 -7.86 4.90 -5.72
CA PHE A 497 -8.32 3.56 -5.32
C PHE A 497 -9.44 3.00 -6.19
N SER A 498 -10.20 3.85 -6.88
CA SER A 498 -11.23 3.44 -7.83
C SER A 498 -10.71 3.42 -9.26
N THR A 499 -11.35 2.59 -10.08
CA THR A 499 -11.13 2.62 -11.53
C THR A 499 -12.16 3.57 -12.13
N SER A 500 -11.67 4.65 -12.75
CA SER A 500 -12.52 5.63 -13.40
C SER A 500 -13.17 5.03 -14.65
N SER A 501 -14.47 5.26 -14.86
CA SER A 501 -15.17 4.82 -16.08
C SER A 501 -14.82 5.66 -17.30
N ILE A 502 -14.41 6.92 -17.12
CA ILE A 502 -14.13 7.88 -18.19
C ILE A 502 -12.69 7.83 -18.73
N THR A 503 -12.44 8.33 -19.94
CA THR A 503 -11.06 8.58 -20.39
C THR A 503 -10.48 9.80 -19.69
N GLU A 504 -9.41 9.62 -18.92
CA GLU A 504 -8.60 10.74 -18.43
C GLU A 504 -7.73 11.29 -19.57
N ALA A 505 -7.87 12.56 -19.86
CA ALA A 505 -7.17 13.28 -20.91
C ALA A 505 -6.76 14.66 -20.38
N THR A 506 -5.68 15.21 -20.92
CA THR A 506 -5.20 16.54 -20.57
C THR A 506 -4.65 17.21 -21.81
N GLU A 507 -5.01 18.47 -22.01
CA GLU A 507 -4.58 19.29 -23.14
C GLU A 507 -4.18 20.69 -22.63
N ARG A 508 -3.33 21.39 -23.39
CA ARG A 508 -3.02 22.80 -23.14
C ARG A 508 -3.68 23.69 -24.18
N THR A 509 -4.25 24.80 -23.73
CA THR A 509 -4.83 25.77 -24.66
C THR A 509 -3.77 26.37 -25.57
N ASN A 510 -4.09 26.52 -26.85
CA ASN A 510 -3.21 27.14 -27.84
C ASN A 510 -3.18 28.68 -27.67
N LYS A 511 -2.49 29.40 -28.58
CA LYS A 511 -2.41 30.87 -28.56
C LYS A 511 -3.77 31.58 -28.68
N ARG A 512 -4.79 30.90 -29.23
CA ARG A 512 -6.18 31.36 -29.34
C ARG A 512 -7.04 30.92 -28.15
N GLY A 513 -6.45 30.31 -27.12
CA GLY A 513 -7.19 29.81 -25.95
C GLY A 513 -7.97 28.53 -26.22
N GLU A 514 -7.89 27.95 -27.42
CA GLU A 514 -8.66 26.77 -27.81
C GLU A 514 -8.04 25.49 -27.23
N PHE A 515 -8.87 24.54 -26.83
CA PHE A 515 -8.47 23.18 -26.46
C PHE A 515 -9.37 22.13 -27.12
N ARG A 516 -8.84 20.92 -27.32
CA ARG A 516 -9.63 19.77 -27.82
C ARG A 516 -9.11 18.47 -27.20
N LEU A 517 -9.94 17.85 -26.38
CA LEU A 517 -9.70 16.57 -25.72
C LEU A 517 -10.38 15.46 -26.54
N LYS A 518 -9.61 14.50 -27.06
CA LYS A 518 -10.08 13.49 -28.02
C LYS A 518 -10.08 12.09 -27.40
N LEU A 519 -10.71 11.14 -28.11
CA LEU A 519 -10.73 9.71 -27.76
C LEU A 519 -11.34 9.47 -26.36
N LEU A 520 -12.40 10.22 -26.07
CA LEU A 520 -13.06 10.18 -24.78
C LEU A 520 -14.14 9.12 -24.79
N ALA A 521 -14.09 8.20 -23.83
CA ALA A 521 -15.13 7.20 -23.63
C ALA A 521 -16.47 7.91 -23.32
N PRO A 522 -17.61 7.39 -23.76
CA PRO A 522 -18.91 7.93 -23.37
C PRO A 522 -19.05 7.96 -21.84
N GLY A 523 -19.70 9.01 -21.32
CA GLY A 523 -19.98 9.13 -19.90
C GLY A 523 -20.05 10.56 -19.38
N GLY A 524 -20.22 10.68 -18.07
CA GLY A 524 -20.31 11.95 -17.37
C GLY A 524 -18.94 12.51 -17.03
N TYR A 525 -18.64 13.69 -17.55
CA TYR A 525 -17.39 14.42 -17.39
C TYR A 525 -17.57 15.70 -16.56
N GLN A 526 -16.45 16.15 -16.01
CA GLN A 526 -16.20 17.53 -15.65
C GLN A 526 -14.78 17.92 -16.07
N LEU A 527 -14.57 19.19 -16.41
CA LEU A 527 -13.24 19.70 -16.78
C LEU A 527 -12.62 20.43 -15.60
N ARG A 528 -11.38 20.07 -15.28
CA ARG A 528 -10.50 20.86 -14.43
C ARG A 528 -9.69 21.79 -15.30
N VAL A 529 -9.78 23.08 -15.03
CA VAL A 529 -9.09 24.14 -15.77
C VAL A 529 -8.08 24.79 -14.84
N ASP A 530 -6.80 24.59 -15.11
CA ASP A 530 -5.66 25.01 -14.30
C ASP A 530 -4.80 26.03 -15.05
N HIS A 531 -4.58 27.19 -14.44
CA HIS A 531 -3.66 28.21 -14.95
C HIS A 531 -2.89 28.86 -13.78
N PRO A 532 -1.58 29.15 -13.92
CA PRO A 532 -0.78 29.74 -12.82
C PRO A 532 -1.32 31.08 -12.28
N SER A 533 -1.83 31.93 -13.17
CA SER A 533 -2.29 33.29 -12.85
C SER A 533 -3.78 33.39 -12.49
N TYR A 534 -4.54 32.30 -12.50
CA TYR A 534 -5.98 32.30 -12.25
C TYR A 534 -6.37 31.20 -11.24
N PRO A 535 -7.49 31.34 -10.52
CA PRO A 535 -8.05 30.24 -9.76
C PRO A 535 -8.43 29.08 -10.68
N ARG A 536 -8.13 27.85 -10.26
CA ARG A 536 -8.67 26.68 -10.98
C ARG A 536 -10.18 26.66 -10.92
N ILE A 537 -10.77 26.30 -12.04
CA ILE A 537 -12.22 26.17 -12.25
C ILE A 537 -12.55 24.70 -12.51
N MET A 538 -13.74 24.29 -12.04
CA MET A 538 -14.34 23.00 -12.36
C MET A 538 -15.59 23.24 -13.21
N LYS A 539 -15.56 22.90 -14.50
CA LYS A 539 -16.75 22.92 -15.36
C LYS A 539 -17.46 21.57 -15.24
N LYS A 540 -18.61 21.55 -14.58
CA LYS A 540 -19.38 20.33 -14.28
C LYS A 540 -20.54 20.13 -15.25
N GLY A 541 -21.16 18.96 -15.18
CA GLY A 541 -22.42 18.66 -15.88
C GLY A 541 -22.24 18.42 -17.37
N LEU A 542 -21.10 17.85 -17.77
CA LEU A 542 -20.84 17.48 -19.15
C LEU A 542 -21.21 16.01 -19.30
N GLU A 543 -22.05 15.69 -20.26
CA GLU A 543 -22.37 14.31 -20.64
C GLU A 543 -21.89 14.14 -22.08
N LEU A 544 -21.10 13.10 -22.32
CA LEU A 544 -20.52 12.82 -23.63
C LEU A 544 -21.05 11.48 -24.14
N GLU A 545 -21.62 11.49 -25.34
CA GLU A 545 -22.07 10.30 -26.05
C GLU A 545 -21.00 9.77 -27.03
N GLU A 546 -21.20 8.54 -27.52
CA GLU A 546 -20.28 7.92 -28.48
C GLU A 546 -20.21 8.73 -29.78
N GLY A 547 -18.99 9.05 -30.22
CA GLY A 547 -18.76 9.81 -31.45
C GLY A 547 -19.15 11.30 -31.39
N GLN A 548 -19.65 11.79 -30.24
CA GLN A 548 -20.08 13.17 -30.10
C GLN A 548 -18.90 14.15 -30.14
N ASP A 549 -19.11 15.28 -30.81
CA ASP A 549 -18.24 16.46 -30.75
C ASP A 549 -18.89 17.51 -29.83
N LEU A 550 -18.50 17.53 -28.55
CA LEU A 550 -19.12 18.37 -27.53
C LEU A 550 -18.40 19.71 -27.40
N ASP A 551 -19.05 20.79 -27.84
CA ASP A 551 -18.61 22.17 -27.60
C ASP A 551 -19.07 22.66 -26.22
N VAL A 552 -18.14 23.01 -25.34
CA VAL A 552 -18.44 23.59 -24.02
C VAL A 552 -18.45 25.13 -24.02
N GLY A 553 -18.23 25.73 -25.20
CA GLY A 553 -18.18 27.17 -25.40
C GLY A 553 -16.97 27.83 -24.73
N SER A 554 -17.18 29.07 -24.28
CA SER A 554 -16.14 29.86 -23.61
C SER A 554 -16.11 29.60 -22.09
N ILE A 555 -14.95 29.21 -21.58
CA ILE A 555 -14.65 29.11 -20.15
C ILE A 555 -13.89 30.36 -19.72
N ARG A 556 -14.55 31.21 -18.93
CA ARG A 556 -14.00 32.48 -18.47
C ARG A 556 -13.20 32.32 -17.17
N LEU A 557 -11.95 32.79 -17.16
CA LEU A 557 -11.06 32.84 -16.00
C LEU A 557 -11.05 34.25 -15.41
N SER A 558 -11.35 34.34 -14.11
CA SER A 558 -11.27 35.60 -13.37
C SER A 558 -10.05 35.63 -12.46
N VAL A 559 -9.39 36.78 -12.34
CA VAL A 559 -8.06 36.95 -11.69
C VAL A 559 -8.01 36.43 -10.24
N GLY A 560 -9.15 36.38 -9.54
CA GLY A 560 -9.27 35.87 -8.18
C GLY A 560 -8.41 36.61 -7.16
N GLY A 561 -8.28 36.04 -5.97
CA GLY A 561 -7.50 36.59 -4.87
C GLY A 561 -6.42 35.65 -4.33
N GLU A 562 -5.51 36.20 -3.55
CA GLU A 562 -4.46 35.47 -2.84
C GLU A 562 -4.67 35.59 -1.33
N ILE A 563 -4.32 34.55 -0.57
CA ILE A 563 -4.24 34.65 0.89
C ILE A 563 -2.77 34.53 1.31
N LYS A 564 -2.31 35.53 2.06
CA LYS A 564 -0.98 35.60 2.68
C LYS A 564 -1.14 35.88 4.16
N GLY A 565 -0.18 35.51 4.98
CA GLY A 565 -0.31 35.73 6.40
C GLY A 565 0.93 35.43 7.20
N ILE A 566 0.83 35.62 8.52
CA ILE A 566 1.88 35.33 9.49
C ILE A 566 1.26 34.56 10.65
N VAL A 567 1.96 33.53 11.11
CA VAL A 567 1.60 32.78 12.32
C VAL A 567 2.57 33.12 13.45
N TYR A 568 2.00 33.47 14.59
CA TYR A 568 2.72 33.71 15.83
C TYR A 568 2.41 32.62 16.85
N LEU A 569 3.38 32.29 17.70
CA LEU A 569 3.25 31.49 18.91
C LEU A 569 3.67 32.38 20.10
N ASP A 570 2.73 32.66 21.00
CA ASP A 570 2.94 33.56 22.15
C ASP A 570 3.60 34.89 21.76
N GLY A 571 3.15 35.47 20.64
CA GLY A 571 3.67 36.74 20.10
C GLY A 571 4.96 36.64 19.27
N THR A 572 5.57 35.46 19.13
CA THR A 572 6.78 35.26 18.31
C THR A 572 6.48 34.57 16.97
N PRO A 573 7.03 35.00 15.82
CA PRO A 573 6.79 34.33 14.55
C PRO A 573 7.25 32.87 14.58
N LYS A 574 6.41 31.93 14.12
CA LYS A 574 6.70 30.50 14.20
C LYS A 574 6.92 29.87 12.83
N VAL A 575 8.09 29.28 12.64
CA VAL A 575 8.47 28.50 11.45
C VAL A 575 7.84 27.09 11.45
N ALA A 576 7.64 26.53 10.25
CA ALA A 576 7.18 25.15 10.02
C ALA A 576 5.80 24.82 10.60
N VAL A 577 4.95 25.82 10.82
CA VAL A 577 3.54 25.63 11.17
C VAL A 577 2.77 25.27 9.90
N LYS A 578 1.99 24.19 9.96
CA LYS A 578 1.11 23.79 8.87
C LYS A 578 -0.10 24.71 8.87
N VAL A 579 -0.35 25.40 7.75
CA VAL A 579 -1.52 26.25 7.55
C VAL A 579 -2.41 25.60 6.51
N THR A 580 -3.66 25.32 6.87
CA THR A 580 -4.65 24.67 6.02
C THR A 580 -5.76 25.66 5.69
N LEU A 581 -6.16 25.67 4.42
CA LEU A 581 -7.29 26.43 3.93
C LEU A 581 -8.35 25.49 3.38
N THR A 582 -9.60 25.69 3.81
CA THR A 582 -10.78 24.97 3.33
C THR A 582 -11.87 25.92 2.86
N SER A 583 -12.68 25.54 1.89
CA SER A 583 -13.88 26.30 1.52
C SER A 583 -14.95 26.24 2.60
N SER A 584 -15.66 27.36 2.85
CA SER A 584 -16.79 27.35 3.80
C SER A 584 -17.92 26.43 3.33
N ALA A 585 -18.55 25.71 4.26
CA ALA A 585 -19.52 24.64 4.00
C ALA A 585 -20.78 25.04 3.21
N LYS A 586 -21.02 26.33 2.96
CA LYS A 586 -22.22 26.82 2.24
C LYS A 586 -21.98 27.23 0.78
N ASP A 587 -20.75 27.54 0.37
CA ASP A 587 -20.48 28.19 -0.94
C ASP A 587 -19.76 27.29 -1.97
N GLY A 588 -19.73 25.97 -1.71
CA GLY A 588 -19.65 24.97 -2.79
C GLY A 588 -18.49 25.10 -3.78
N ALA A 589 -17.24 25.08 -3.33
CA ALA A 589 -16.11 24.65 -4.15
C ALA A 589 -15.07 24.06 -3.21
N GLY A 590 -14.96 22.73 -3.14
CA GLY A 590 -14.19 21.97 -2.15
C GLY A 590 -12.67 22.18 -2.17
N VAL A 591 -12.20 23.42 -2.08
CA VAL A 591 -10.80 23.79 -2.05
C VAL A 591 -10.21 23.33 -0.72
N PHE A 592 -9.16 22.52 -0.79
CA PHE A 592 -8.32 22.16 0.33
C PHE A 592 -6.87 22.42 -0.05
N LEU A 593 -6.26 23.41 0.59
CA LEU A 593 -4.86 23.77 0.35
C LEU A 593 -4.08 23.71 1.65
N THR A 594 -2.81 23.40 1.55
CA THR A 594 -1.89 23.41 2.68
C THR A 594 -0.61 24.12 2.29
N THR A 595 -0.05 24.87 3.22
CA THR A 595 1.26 25.49 3.11
C THR A 595 1.95 25.46 4.48
N PHE A 596 3.22 25.84 4.52
CA PHE A 596 3.99 25.93 5.76
C PHE A 596 4.55 27.34 5.92
N THR A 597 4.69 27.77 7.18
CA THR A 597 5.33 29.04 7.48
C THR A 597 6.85 28.98 7.26
N ASN A 598 7.41 30.04 6.68
CA ASN A 598 8.85 30.19 6.49
C ASN A 598 9.58 30.61 7.80
N ALA A 599 10.88 30.89 7.72
CA ALA A 599 11.70 31.31 8.87
C ALA A 599 11.21 32.61 9.56
N LYS A 600 10.42 33.44 8.86
CA LYS A 600 9.80 34.66 9.39
C LYS A 600 8.36 34.43 9.88
N GLY A 601 7.89 33.18 9.94
CA GLY A 601 6.51 32.84 10.28
C GLY A 601 5.48 33.17 9.20
N GLU A 602 5.91 33.59 8.01
CA GLU A 602 5.03 34.00 6.92
C GLU A 602 4.57 32.78 6.10
N PHE A 603 3.33 32.82 5.61
CA PHE A 603 2.78 31.83 4.70
C PHE A 603 2.08 32.48 3.51
N ALA A 604 2.07 31.76 2.39
CA ALA A 604 1.27 32.07 1.22
C ALA A 604 0.78 30.76 0.59
N PHE A 605 -0.45 30.76 0.08
CA PHE A 605 -0.94 29.65 -0.73
C PHE A 605 -0.48 29.83 -2.18
N ALA A 606 0.05 28.76 -2.77
CA ALA A 606 0.61 28.79 -4.12
C ALA A 606 -0.44 29.00 -5.23
N ARG A 607 -1.73 28.87 -4.91
CA ARG A 607 -2.84 28.92 -5.86
C ARG A 607 -3.74 30.12 -5.58
N ARG A 608 -4.17 30.79 -6.65
CA ARG A 608 -5.21 31.83 -6.60
C ARG A 608 -6.58 31.24 -6.29
N LEU A 609 -7.39 31.99 -5.58
CA LEU A 609 -8.67 31.57 -5.06
C LEU A 609 -9.79 32.35 -5.74
N ALA A 610 -10.88 31.67 -6.08
CA ALA A 610 -12.08 32.33 -6.56
C ALA A 610 -12.66 33.22 -5.45
N PRO A 611 -13.33 34.33 -5.79
CA PRO A 611 -14.03 35.13 -4.79
C PRO A 611 -15.00 34.27 -3.97
N GLY A 612 -14.97 34.41 -2.64
CA GLY A 612 -15.77 33.56 -1.76
C GLY A 612 -15.28 33.54 -0.32
N LYS A 613 -15.97 32.78 0.54
CA LYS A 613 -15.60 32.62 1.96
C LYS A 613 -14.79 31.34 2.16
N TYR A 614 -13.62 31.50 2.76
CA TYR A 614 -12.69 30.41 3.07
C TYR A 614 -12.42 30.38 4.57
N GLU A 615 -12.11 29.21 5.09
CA GLU A 615 -11.67 29.01 6.46
C GLU A 615 -10.17 28.69 6.43
N VAL A 616 -9.39 29.38 7.27
CA VAL A 616 -7.96 29.14 7.45
C VAL A 616 -7.71 28.76 8.90
N HIS A 617 -6.90 27.74 9.13
CA HIS A 617 -6.42 27.36 10.46
C HIS A 617 -4.97 26.89 10.40
N ALA A 618 -4.29 26.96 11.54
CA ALA A 618 -2.90 26.59 11.70
C ALA A 618 -2.74 25.47 12.73
N MET A 619 -1.75 24.62 12.51
CA MET A 619 -1.45 23.46 13.35
C MET A 619 0.06 23.32 13.49
N ARG A 620 0.56 23.24 14.73
CA ARG A 620 1.96 22.88 14.99
C ARG A 620 2.25 21.45 14.53
N SER A 621 3.45 21.24 14.01
CA SER A 621 3.94 19.97 13.46
C SER A 621 4.95 19.29 14.39
N ASP A 622 5.01 19.68 15.67
CA ASP A 622 5.87 19.05 16.67
C ASP A 622 5.42 17.60 16.91
N HIS A 623 6.37 16.68 16.71
CA HIS A 623 6.12 15.26 16.44
C HIS A 623 5.62 14.45 17.66
N GLY A 624 5.19 15.10 18.74
CA GLY A 624 4.87 14.47 20.03
C GLY A 624 3.40 14.48 20.46
N HIS A 625 2.56 15.40 19.96
CA HIS A 625 1.22 15.60 20.53
C HIS A 625 0.13 15.92 19.47
N ILE A 626 -0.46 14.87 18.89
CA ILE A 626 -1.57 14.99 17.92
C ILE A 626 -2.74 15.83 18.48
N LEU A 627 -3.04 15.69 19.77
CA LEU A 627 -4.11 16.42 20.44
C LEU A 627 -3.88 17.94 20.47
N LEU A 628 -2.64 18.37 20.62
CA LEU A 628 -2.29 19.79 20.65
C LEU A 628 -2.56 20.44 19.30
N GLY A 629 -2.22 19.75 18.22
CA GLY A 629 -2.50 20.23 16.87
C GLY A 629 -4.00 20.33 16.54
N ILE A 630 -4.84 19.46 17.11
CA ILE A 630 -6.32 19.57 16.98
C ILE A 630 -6.82 20.82 17.72
N VAL A 631 -6.29 21.10 18.91
CA VAL A 631 -6.64 22.31 19.67
C VAL A 631 -6.20 23.58 18.94
N ASP A 632 -4.99 23.59 18.38
CA ASP A 632 -4.49 24.68 17.54
C ASP A 632 -5.41 24.94 16.35
N ALA A 633 -5.78 23.89 15.60
CA ALA A 633 -6.65 24.01 14.44
C ALA A 633 -8.03 24.59 14.80
N ARG A 634 -8.58 24.21 15.97
CA ARG A 634 -9.86 24.73 16.46
C ARG A 634 -9.77 26.19 16.89
N LYS A 635 -8.75 26.55 17.67
CA LYS A 635 -8.59 27.91 18.24
C LYS A 635 -8.09 28.93 17.20
N SER A 636 -7.34 28.49 16.21
CA SER A 636 -6.78 29.36 15.16
C SER A 636 -7.71 29.61 13.97
N ARG A 637 -8.89 28.98 13.96
CA ARG A 637 -9.86 29.04 12.87
C ARG A 637 -10.29 30.49 12.59
N LYS A 638 -10.08 30.95 11.35
CA LYS A 638 -10.52 32.26 10.86
C LYS A 638 -11.24 32.12 9.53
N VAL A 639 -12.36 32.82 9.38
CA VAL A 639 -13.06 32.95 8.10
C VAL A 639 -12.52 34.19 7.38
N VAL A 640 -12.12 34.01 6.12
CA VAL A 640 -11.55 35.03 5.25
C VAL A 640 -12.43 35.15 4.02
N THR A 641 -12.90 36.36 3.72
CA THR A 641 -13.61 36.63 2.46
C THR A 641 -12.58 37.01 1.41
N VAL A 642 -12.37 36.14 0.43
CA VAL A 642 -11.47 36.40 -0.70
C VAL A 642 -12.18 37.24 -1.74
N ARG A 643 -11.50 38.30 -2.16
CA ARG A 643 -11.82 39.15 -3.32
C ARG A 643 -10.56 39.29 -4.17
N GLN A 644 -10.64 39.99 -5.29
CA GLN A 644 -9.47 40.30 -6.10
C GLN A 644 -8.38 40.99 -5.26
N GLY A 645 -7.13 40.58 -5.45
CA GLY A 645 -5.97 41.09 -4.70
C GLY A 645 -5.54 40.20 -3.53
N VAL A 646 -4.65 40.72 -2.67
CA VAL A 646 -4.03 39.97 -1.57
C VAL A 646 -4.78 40.20 -0.27
N GLN A 647 -5.22 39.12 0.36
CA GLN A 647 -5.89 39.13 1.66
C GLN A 647 -4.92 38.66 2.73
N ARG A 648 -4.71 39.52 3.74
CA ARG A 648 -3.76 39.24 4.83
C ARG A 648 -4.45 38.63 6.04
N VAL A 649 -3.84 37.58 6.59
CA VAL A 649 -4.36 36.85 7.74
C VAL A 649 -3.27 36.73 8.81
N THR A 650 -3.57 37.18 10.02
CA THR A 650 -2.68 36.96 11.17
C THR A 650 -3.27 35.87 12.06
N ILE A 651 -2.49 34.87 12.42
CA ILE A 651 -2.90 33.77 13.31
C ILE A 651 -2.05 33.80 14.57
N GLN A 652 -2.69 33.66 15.74
CA GLN A 652 -2.04 33.60 17.04
C GLN A 652 -2.29 32.22 17.66
N LEU A 653 -1.22 31.51 17.97
CA LEU A 653 -1.22 30.24 18.70
C LEU A 653 -0.73 30.46 20.13
N SER A 654 -1.17 29.61 21.06
CA SER A 654 -0.77 29.65 22.47
C SER A 654 0.00 28.39 22.85
N SER A 655 1.10 28.51 23.59
CA SER A 655 1.79 27.36 24.20
C SER A 655 0.94 26.66 25.27
N HIS A 656 0.07 27.42 25.95
CA HIS A 656 -0.79 26.93 27.02
C HIS A 656 -2.26 26.97 26.56
N PRO A 657 -2.86 25.84 26.16
CA PRO A 657 -4.29 25.81 25.91
C PRO A 657 -5.01 25.89 27.26
N LYS A 658 -5.55 27.06 27.61
CA LYS A 658 -6.62 27.16 28.62
C LYS A 658 -7.84 26.35 28.19
#